data_AF-A0A662WVG9-F1
#
_entry.id   AF-A0A662WVG9-F1
#
_cell.length_a   1.000
_cell.length_b   1.000
_cell.length_c   1.000
_cell.angle_alpha   90.00
_cell.angle_beta   90.00
_cell.angle_gamma   90.00
#
_symmetry.space_group_name_H-M   'P 1'
#
loop_
_entity.id
_entity.type
_entity.pdbx_description
1 polymer ?
#
loop_
_entity_poly.entity_id
_entity_poly.type
_entity_poly.pdbx_seq_one_letter_code
_entity_poly.pdbx_strand_id
1 'polypeptide(L)'
;MEPQASSTARDDAAMPLAQLVAGITDPQQEAEGIDRLVALTTRCSGVLFKCDNGDVELLKQMAEYLLTGRLQATDSDDASELQTAKWRLLACLLRVDSHEVRDVLLAREERLQSMFRLMLTDRFISSDVLVAMAECLVQLSCSMSTLAVPLRLLDVQTAEDEGHGQDGSVFLGLIKQMYVTLNGRSHLRQGLADTLKTAIRCKGHAKHVVSSGMLRSLLQVAWEQSDDVSNVLLLQNFVLVGTHVAFFVCYSTTEPAAIESTDAASTAKKQRIVCDLVVALMLSGSSLVFIEAVRLLQFLVDNAAYRALLPAIPDLRGALEKAQTLATRPNSKLARDTYLTELCETQYRTLTPEIDAFERQHGSVVGLPSDETTVKGDSADEQALELALREATDAKTSGNAFFRRGNFPTARMFYRYAIAQLRVAQQHEETRLRSLPTHELLAQCSIGASVQVAGSLSDEWQDAMISDVEGSQVEVIYDADDREDEWVPLARIRLRMNTSMLSAFEDLTVSCFMNMGKAFSALGDHDQAVQCFSHALALRGGTLVAALYYRGVANMALHDLTAAQQDLWNANQQCRDQRKSSSSGGSSQTNSRDAKHTRALQSQIVAAYKKLQQMHANKKRLDKKLMKQMVSYLTTIPGLQEE
;
A
#
# COMPACT_ATOMS: atom_id res chain seq x y z
N MET A 1 40.51 -17.24 53.22
CA MET A 1 41.13 -17.33 51.89
C MET A 1 40.44 -16.30 51.02
N GLU A 2 41.03 -15.11 50.99
CA GLU A 2 40.58 -13.98 50.17
C GLU A 2 40.89 -14.26 48.69
N PRO A 3 40.05 -13.78 47.75
CA PRO A 3 40.35 -13.87 46.34
C PRO A 3 41.45 -12.85 46.00
N GLN A 4 42.55 -13.31 45.43
CA GLN A 4 43.57 -12.45 44.83
C GLN A 4 42.96 -11.73 43.61
N ALA A 5 42.72 -10.43 43.75
CA ALA A 5 42.49 -9.56 42.62
C ALA A 5 43.78 -9.47 41.79
N SER A 6 43.68 -9.71 40.48
CA SER A 6 44.78 -9.64 39.52
C SER A 6 45.44 -8.26 39.53
N SER A 7 46.76 -8.22 39.72
CA SER A 7 47.57 -7.00 39.78
C SER A 7 47.94 -6.41 38.41
N THR A 8 47.46 -6.99 37.30
CA THR A 8 47.83 -6.64 35.92
C THR A 8 46.97 -5.52 35.33
N ALA A 9 45.67 -5.49 35.63
CA ALA A 9 44.73 -4.52 35.05
C ALA A 9 45.01 -3.03 35.41
N ARG A 10 45.82 -2.77 36.43
CA ARG A 10 46.20 -1.39 36.84
C ARG A 10 47.41 -0.83 36.09
N ASP A 11 48.30 -1.66 35.54
CA ASP A 11 49.48 -1.19 34.79
C ASP A 11 49.17 -0.91 33.31
N ASP A 12 48.19 -1.59 32.72
CA ASP A 12 47.83 -1.42 31.30
C ASP A 12 47.13 -0.08 30.99
N ALA A 13 46.47 0.55 31.96
CA ALA A 13 45.83 1.84 31.78
C ALA A 13 46.83 3.01 31.60
N ALA A 14 48.09 2.83 32.01
CA ALA A 14 49.18 3.81 31.85
C ALA A 14 50.09 3.54 30.64
N MET A 15 49.82 2.48 29.88
CA MET A 15 50.70 2.01 28.80
C MET A 15 50.57 2.89 27.53
N PRO A 16 51.65 3.15 26.78
CA PRO A 16 51.60 3.87 25.50
C PRO A 16 50.70 3.18 24.46
N LEU A 17 50.01 3.95 23.61
CA LEU A 17 49.09 3.43 22.59
C LEU A 17 49.76 2.42 21.65
N ALA A 18 51.00 2.67 21.26
CA ALA A 18 51.79 1.77 20.41
C ALA A 18 52.02 0.39 21.05
N GLN A 19 52.21 0.32 22.37
CA GLN A 19 52.39 -0.95 23.08
C GLN A 19 51.08 -1.72 23.21
N LEU A 20 49.96 -1.01 23.45
CA LEU A 20 48.63 -1.62 23.46
C LEU A 20 48.28 -2.22 22.09
N VAL A 21 48.49 -1.47 20.99
CA VAL A 21 48.21 -1.96 19.63
C VAL A 21 49.13 -3.13 19.26
N ALA A 22 50.44 -3.01 19.50
CA ALA A 22 51.39 -4.08 19.21
C ALA A 22 51.02 -5.37 19.94
N GLY A 23 50.68 -5.26 21.23
CA GLY A 23 50.30 -6.39 22.07
C GLY A 23 48.96 -7.04 21.73
N ILE A 24 48.11 -6.40 20.92
CA ILE A 24 46.86 -6.99 20.39
C ILE A 24 47.09 -7.62 19.01
N THR A 25 48.02 -7.07 18.22
CA THR A 25 48.35 -7.60 16.88
C THR A 25 49.34 -8.77 16.91
N ASP A 26 49.98 -9.03 18.04
CA ASP A 26 50.95 -10.13 18.21
C ASP A 26 50.21 -11.48 18.44
N PRO A 27 50.38 -12.46 17.54
CA PRO A 27 49.74 -13.77 17.66
C PRO A 27 50.23 -14.62 18.84
N GLN A 28 51.28 -14.23 19.57
CA GLN A 28 51.83 -15.01 20.69
C GLN A 28 51.24 -14.67 22.07
N GLN A 29 50.38 -13.65 22.18
CA GLN A 29 49.87 -13.12 23.48
C GLN A 29 48.33 -13.03 23.53
N GLU A 30 47.61 -14.10 23.16
CA GLU A 30 46.13 -14.11 23.07
C GLU A 30 45.42 -13.83 24.42
N ALA A 31 45.92 -14.39 25.54
CA ALA A 31 45.31 -14.24 26.86
C ALA A 31 45.44 -12.82 27.47
N GLU A 32 46.49 -12.08 27.12
CA GLU A 32 46.66 -10.66 27.51
C GLU A 32 45.92 -9.70 26.55
N GLY A 33 45.38 -10.23 25.44
CA GLY A 33 44.71 -9.45 24.41
C GLY A 33 43.38 -8.83 24.85
N ILE A 34 42.63 -9.50 25.74
CA ILE A 34 41.32 -9.01 26.24
C ILE A 34 41.52 -7.76 27.10
N ASP A 35 42.41 -7.82 28.11
CA ASP A 35 42.70 -6.69 29.00
C ASP A 35 43.21 -5.48 28.22
N ARG A 36 44.07 -5.71 27.21
CA ARG A 36 44.56 -4.66 26.31
C ARG A 36 43.47 -4.06 25.42
N LEU A 37 42.55 -4.88 24.89
CA LEU A 37 41.38 -4.40 24.14
C LEU A 37 40.48 -3.52 25.04
N VAL A 38 40.26 -3.93 26.29
CA VAL A 38 39.44 -3.18 27.26
C VAL A 38 40.12 -1.87 27.65
N ALA A 39 41.44 -1.88 27.91
CA ALA A 39 42.23 -0.69 28.20
C ALA A 39 42.20 0.31 27.03
N LEU A 40 42.38 -0.20 25.80
CA LEU A 40 42.31 0.61 24.58
C LEU A 40 40.91 1.20 24.36
N THR A 41 39.86 0.41 24.57
CA THR A 41 38.46 0.85 24.49
C THR A 41 38.18 1.98 25.48
N THR A 42 38.61 1.81 26.73
CA THR A 42 38.44 2.82 27.79
C THR A 42 39.14 4.12 27.42
N ARG A 43 40.35 4.05 26.88
CA ARG A 43 41.12 5.21 26.41
C ARG A 43 40.44 5.93 25.25
N CYS A 44 39.89 5.20 24.28
CA CYS A 44 39.17 5.77 23.13
C CYS A 44 37.79 6.35 23.51
N SER A 45 37.17 5.88 24.60
CA SER A 45 35.84 6.31 25.04
C SER A 45 35.78 7.66 25.77
N GLY A 46 36.94 8.26 26.08
CA GLY A 46 37.02 9.57 26.74
C GLY A 46 36.46 10.70 25.88
N VAL A 47 35.66 11.59 26.48
CA VAL A 47 34.76 12.57 25.82
C VAL A 47 35.43 13.52 24.81
N LEU A 48 36.75 13.61 24.76
CA LEU A 48 37.51 14.38 23.75
C LEU A 48 38.87 13.72 23.52
N PHE A 49 38.91 12.47 23.04
CA PHE A 49 40.18 11.84 22.67
C PHE A 49 40.78 12.56 21.45
N LYS A 50 41.65 13.54 21.71
CA LYS A 50 42.48 14.21 20.71
C LYS A 50 43.67 13.32 20.38
N CYS A 51 43.63 12.67 19.22
CA CYS A 51 44.77 11.92 18.71
C CYS A 51 45.85 12.85 18.17
N ASP A 52 47.12 12.58 18.50
CA ASP A 52 48.24 13.05 17.70
C ASP A 52 48.33 12.27 16.38
N ASN A 53 49.02 12.80 15.35
CA ASN A 53 49.12 12.15 14.04
C ASN A 53 49.66 10.70 14.10
N GLY A 54 50.57 10.39 15.05
CA GLY A 54 51.08 9.03 15.26
C GLY A 54 50.03 8.07 15.83
N ASP A 55 49.15 8.58 16.72
CA ASP A 55 48.06 7.81 17.29
C ASP A 55 46.97 7.52 16.26
N VAL A 56 46.68 8.48 15.38
CA VAL A 56 45.72 8.30 14.26
C VAL A 56 46.14 7.11 13.39
N GLU A 57 47.41 7.01 13.01
CA GLU A 57 47.88 5.94 12.13
C GLU A 57 47.83 4.56 12.80
N LEU A 58 48.18 4.48 14.08
CA LEU A 58 48.05 3.25 14.87
C LEU A 58 46.59 2.79 14.98
N LEU A 59 45.65 3.71 15.20
CA LEU A 59 44.22 3.38 15.27
C LEU A 59 43.65 2.95 13.92
N LYS A 60 44.15 3.49 12.79
CA LYS A 60 43.79 3.01 11.44
C LYS A 60 44.24 1.57 11.23
N GLN A 61 45.49 1.26 11.54
CA GLN A 61 46.04 -0.10 11.44
C GLN A 61 45.25 -1.07 12.31
N MET A 62 44.90 -0.64 13.53
CA MET A 62 44.08 -1.43 14.43
C MET A 62 42.68 -1.68 13.85
N ALA A 63 42.02 -0.66 13.32
CA ALA A 63 40.71 -0.79 12.67
C ALA A 63 40.74 -1.78 11.50
N GLU A 64 41.78 -1.72 10.66
CA GLU A 64 41.97 -2.66 9.56
C GLU A 64 42.21 -4.09 10.07
N TYR A 65 43.04 -4.26 11.10
CA TYR A 65 43.32 -5.56 11.71
C TYR A 65 42.05 -6.21 12.26
N LEU A 66 41.21 -5.46 12.99
CA LEU A 66 39.94 -5.96 13.53
C LEU A 66 38.99 -6.44 12.43
N LEU A 67 39.01 -5.81 11.26
CA LEU A 67 38.18 -6.18 10.10
C LEU A 67 38.71 -7.39 9.33
N THR A 68 39.95 -7.86 9.59
CA THR A 68 40.48 -9.07 8.94
C THR A 68 39.88 -10.37 9.47
N GLY A 69 39.22 -10.34 10.64
CA GLY A 69 38.66 -11.53 11.28
C GLY A 69 39.69 -12.49 11.87
N ARG A 70 40.97 -12.09 11.94
CA ARG A 70 42.08 -12.91 12.48
C ARG A 70 42.08 -13.03 14.01
N LEU A 71 41.38 -12.15 14.70
CA LEU A 71 41.20 -12.18 16.16
C LEU A 71 40.14 -13.24 16.51
N GLN A 72 40.58 -14.45 16.82
CA GLN A 72 39.75 -15.58 17.26
C GLN A 72 40.31 -16.13 18.57
N ALA A 73 39.43 -16.53 19.48
CA ALA A 73 39.84 -17.20 20.70
C ALA A 73 40.13 -18.67 20.42
N THR A 74 41.12 -19.22 21.11
CA THR A 74 41.49 -20.63 21.08
C THR A 74 40.54 -21.51 21.90
N ASP A 75 39.94 -20.96 22.98
CA ASP A 75 38.96 -21.62 23.85
C ASP A 75 37.56 -20.98 23.78
N SER A 76 36.50 -21.77 24.03
CA SER A 76 35.11 -21.31 23.90
C SER A 76 34.67 -20.29 24.94
N ASP A 77 35.25 -20.34 26.14
CA ASP A 77 34.85 -19.47 27.26
C ASP A 77 35.39 -18.05 27.08
N ASP A 78 36.62 -17.90 26.58
CA ASP A 78 37.24 -16.61 26.28
C ASP A 78 36.71 -15.99 24.96
N ALA A 79 36.09 -16.79 24.09
CA ALA A 79 35.56 -16.33 22.81
C ALA A 79 34.48 -15.26 22.95
N SER A 80 33.60 -15.37 23.95
CA SER A 80 32.56 -14.37 24.18
C SER A 80 33.12 -13.03 24.62
N GLU A 81 34.07 -13.03 25.57
CA GLU A 81 34.67 -11.82 26.12
C GLU A 81 35.55 -11.11 25.09
N LEU A 82 36.39 -11.87 24.38
CA LEU A 82 37.26 -11.35 23.33
C LEU A 82 36.45 -10.68 22.20
N GLN A 83 35.42 -11.37 21.69
CA GLN A 83 34.62 -10.82 20.60
C GLN A 83 33.77 -9.63 21.07
N THR A 84 33.28 -9.66 22.31
CA THR A 84 32.59 -8.50 22.90
C THR A 84 33.52 -7.29 22.98
N ALA A 85 34.75 -7.48 23.46
CA ALA A 85 35.76 -6.41 23.54
C ALA A 85 36.12 -5.85 22.15
N LYS A 86 36.29 -6.73 21.15
CA LYS A 86 36.49 -6.35 19.74
C LYS A 86 35.37 -5.44 19.22
N TRP A 87 34.10 -5.84 19.38
CA TRP A 87 32.97 -5.06 18.87
C TRP A 87 32.78 -3.73 19.61
N ARG A 88 33.06 -3.68 20.93
CA ARG A 88 33.07 -2.42 21.69
C ARG A 88 34.18 -1.47 21.24
N LEU A 89 35.37 -2.01 20.96
CA LEU A 89 36.46 -1.21 20.43
C LEU A 89 36.10 -0.63 19.05
N LEU A 90 35.56 -1.44 18.14
CA LEU A 90 35.07 -0.96 16.84
C LEU A 90 34.02 0.15 16.99
N ALA A 91 33.07 0.00 17.91
CA ALA A 91 32.09 1.03 18.21
C ALA A 91 32.73 2.32 18.75
N CYS A 92 33.79 2.21 19.56
CA CYS A 92 34.53 3.37 20.07
C CYS A 92 35.36 4.06 18.98
N LEU A 93 35.99 3.31 18.07
CA LEU A 93 36.75 3.87 16.96
C LEU A 93 35.85 4.72 16.03
N LEU A 94 34.58 4.36 15.88
CA LEU A 94 33.59 5.15 15.14
C LEU A 94 33.22 6.48 15.81
N ARG A 95 33.51 6.65 17.10
CA ARG A 95 33.27 7.89 17.89
C ARG A 95 34.47 8.82 17.95
N VAL A 96 35.66 8.38 17.54
CA VAL A 96 36.87 9.21 17.59
C VAL A 96 36.70 10.43 16.65
N ASP A 97 37.04 11.62 17.14
CA ASP A 97 36.82 12.89 16.42
C ASP A 97 37.60 12.99 15.10
N SER A 98 38.64 12.17 14.92
CA SER A 98 39.44 12.12 13.69
C SER A 98 38.62 11.60 12.50
N HIS A 99 38.45 12.46 11.49
CA HIS A 99 37.84 12.09 10.21
C HIS A 99 38.61 10.97 9.50
N GLU A 100 39.93 10.91 9.66
CA GLU A 100 40.76 9.93 8.98
C GLU A 100 40.58 8.49 9.52
N VAL A 101 40.36 8.34 10.82
CA VAL A 101 40.07 7.02 11.43
C VAL A 101 38.67 6.55 11.00
N ARG A 102 37.70 7.47 10.99
CA ARG A 102 36.34 7.19 10.51
C ARG A 102 36.35 6.83 9.03
N ASP A 103 37.08 7.54 8.19
CA ASP A 103 37.22 7.23 6.77
C ASP A 103 37.78 5.83 6.54
N VAL A 104 38.68 5.32 7.39
CA VAL A 104 39.15 3.94 7.24
C VAL A 104 37.99 2.93 7.36
N LEU A 105 37.02 3.17 8.25
CA LEU A 105 35.86 2.29 8.39
C LEU A 105 34.76 2.57 7.36
N LEU A 106 34.70 3.80 6.83
CA LEU A 106 33.54 4.33 6.08
C LEU A 106 33.79 4.59 4.59
N ALA A 107 35.04 4.76 4.15
CA ALA A 107 35.38 5.28 2.83
C ALA A 107 35.28 4.22 1.70
N ARG A 108 35.28 2.93 2.03
CA ARG A 108 35.20 1.85 1.03
C ARG A 108 34.06 0.89 1.33
N GLU A 109 33.24 0.65 0.32
CA GLU A 109 32.13 -0.31 0.35
C GLU A 109 32.62 -1.71 0.76
N GLU A 110 33.79 -2.13 0.29
CA GLU A 110 34.43 -3.40 0.66
C GLU A 110 34.62 -3.57 2.18
N ARG A 111 34.93 -2.49 2.91
CA ARG A 111 35.17 -2.55 4.36
C ARG A 111 33.87 -2.66 5.15
N LEU A 112 32.83 -1.95 4.71
CA LEU A 112 31.48 -2.13 5.24
C LEU A 112 30.98 -3.56 4.99
N GLN A 113 31.23 -4.12 3.81
CA GLN A 113 30.91 -5.51 3.50
C GLN A 113 31.66 -6.49 4.42
N SER A 114 32.96 -6.29 4.65
CA SER A 114 33.75 -7.11 5.59
C SER A 114 33.21 -7.03 7.01
N MET A 115 32.86 -5.84 7.48
CA MET A 115 32.27 -5.65 8.81
C MET A 115 30.92 -6.38 8.93
N PHE A 116 30.04 -6.30 7.93
CA PHE A 116 28.77 -7.02 7.96
C PHE A 116 28.95 -8.54 7.86
N ARG A 117 29.92 -9.03 7.09
CA ARG A 117 30.27 -10.47 7.08
C ARG A 117 30.73 -10.92 8.45
N LEU A 118 31.58 -10.16 9.13
CA LEU A 118 32.00 -10.45 10.50
C LEU A 118 30.83 -10.43 11.48
N MET A 119 29.88 -9.50 11.33
CA MET A 119 28.68 -9.52 12.17
C MET A 119 27.86 -10.80 11.97
N LEU A 120 27.80 -11.32 10.73
CA LEU A 120 27.09 -12.57 10.43
C LEU A 120 27.80 -13.80 10.97
N THR A 121 29.14 -13.82 11.02
CA THR A 121 29.90 -14.93 11.62
C THR A 121 29.77 -14.94 13.14
N ASP A 122 29.87 -13.77 13.77
CA ASP A 122 29.99 -13.66 15.22
C ASP A 122 28.61 -13.67 15.94
N ARG A 123 27.48 -13.67 15.20
CA ARG A 123 26.12 -13.52 15.75
C ARG A 123 25.63 -14.62 16.70
N PHE A 124 26.28 -15.78 16.71
CA PHE A 124 25.88 -16.93 17.51
C PHE A 124 26.74 -17.14 18.75
N ILE A 125 27.72 -16.27 19.00
CA ILE A 125 28.69 -16.42 20.08
C ILE A 125 28.04 -16.18 21.45
N SER A 126 27.47 -15.00 21.67
CA SER A 126 26.76 -14.68 22.92
C SER A 126 25.81 -13.49 22.76
N SER A 127 24.95 -13.26 23.77
CA SER A 127 24.10 -12.08 23.82
C SER A 127 24.89 -10.78 23.96
N ASP A 128 26.00 -10.81 24.70
CA ASP A 128 26.86 -9.63 24.90
C ASP A 128 27.54 -9.20 23.60
N VAL A 129 27.93 -10.17 22.77
CA VAL A 129 28.44 -9.91 21.42
C VAL A 129 27.37 -9.23 20.56
N LEU A 130 26.12 -9.72 20.57
CA LEU A 130 25.02 -9.09 19.83
C LEU A 130 24.75 -7.65 20.29
N VAL A 131 24.88 -7.39 21.59
CA VAL A 131 24.71 -6.05 22.14
C VAL A 131 25.83 -5.12 21.69
N ALA A 132 27.09 -5.57 21.77
CA ALA A 132 28.24 -4.79 21.31
C ALA A 132 28.19 -4.52 19.79
N MET A 133 27.73 -5.49 18.99
CA MET A 133 27.46 -5.29 17.57
C MET A 133 26.35 -4.26 17.31
N ALA A 134 25.27 -4.30 18.08
CA ALA A 134 24.19 -3.33 17.96
C ALA A 134 24.67 -1.92 18.30
N GLU A 135 25.50 -1.75 19.34
CA GLU A 135 26.17 -0.49 19.67
C GLU A 135 27.01 0.00 18.47
N CYS A 136 27.85 -0.89 17.90
CA CYS A 136 28.65 -0.58 16.72
C CYS A 136 27.79 -0.15 15.52
N LEU A 137 26.69 -0.85 15.23
CA LEU A 137 25.81 -0.55 14.10
C LEU A 137 25.08 0.79 14.27
N VAL A 138 24.63 1.10 15.49
CA VAL A 138 23.98 2.39 15.77
C VAL A 138 24.99 3.53 15.63
N GLN A 139 26.22 3.37 16.15
CA GLN A 139 27.26 4.38 15.97
C GLN A 139 27.64 4.57 14.50
N LEU A 140 27.72 3.48 13.74
CA LEU A 140 27.96 3.52 12.29
C LEU A 140 26.91 4.37 11.58
N SER A 141 25.64 4.13 11.88
CA SER A 141 24.50 4.86 11.33
C SER A 141 24.52 6.34 11.70
N CYS A 142 24.85 6.68 12.95
CA CYS A 142 25.04 8.05 13.40
C CYS A 142 26.17 8.75 12.63
N SER A 143 27.35 8.14 12.54
CA SER A 143 28.50 8.71 11.83
C SER A 143 28.23 8.90 10.33
N MET A 144 27.59 7.93 9.68
CA MET A 144 27.13 8.05 8.29
C MET A 144 26.15 9.21 8.08
N SER A 145 25.23 9.40 9.03
CA SER A 145 24.26 10.50 8.98
C SER A 145 24.94 11.87 9.13
N THR A 146 25.94 11.99 10.00
CA THR A 146 26.74 13.24 10.13
C THR A 146 27.52 13.59 8.87
N LEU A 147 27.95 12.59 8.10
CA LEU A 147 28.68 12.75 6.84
C LEU A 147 27.75 12.88 5.62
N ALA A 148 26.43 12.85 5.81
CA ALA A 148 25.43 12.77 4.74
C ALA A 148 25.65 11.60 3.75
N VAL A 149 26.35 10.55 4.19
CA VAL A 149 26.61 9.37 3.37
C VAL A 149 25.50 8.35 3.57
N PRO A 150 24.89 7.85 2.48
CA PRO A 150 23.82 6.87 2.57
C PRO A 150 24.31 5.50 3.07
N LEU A 151 23.80 5.04 4.21
CA LEU A 151 24.03 3.66 4.66
C LEU A 151 23.25 2.67 3.77
N ARG A 152 23.97 1.92 2.93
CA ARG A 152 23.42 0.90 2.01
C ARG A 152 23.29 -0.48 2.65
N LEU A 153 22.74 -0.52 3.85
CA LEU A 153 22.66 -1.73 4.67
C LEU A 153 21.94 -2.90 3.99
N LEU A 154 20.90 -2.58 3.21
CA LEU A 154 20.02 -3.56 2.57
C LEU A 154 20.43 -3.91 1.14
N ASP A 155 21.49 -3.28 0.62
CA ASP A 155 22.01 -3.48 -0.74
C ASP A 155 23.30 -4.34 -0.76
N VAL A 156 23.78 -4.78 0.40
CA VAL A 156 25.04 -5.51 0.54
C VAL A 156 24.89 -6.95 0.04
N GLN A 157 25.68 -7.30 -0.98
CA GLN A 157 25.76 -8.66 -1.52
C GLN A 157 26.72 -9.52 -0.68
N THR A 158 26.24 -10.64 -0.16
CA THR A 158 27.06 -11.67 0.48
C THR A 158 27.43 -12.75 -0.54
N ALA A 159 28.72 -13.11 -0.63
CA ALA A 159 29.28 -13.96 -1.69
C ALA A 159 28.78 -15.42 -1.71
N GLU A 160 27.97 -15.86 -0.75
CA GLU A 160 27.45 -17.24 -0.69
C GLU A 160 26.15 -17.45 -1.50
N ASP A 161 25.65 -16.42 -2.19
CA ASP A 161 24.28 -16.40 -2.72
C ASP A 161 24.17 -16.10 -4.23
N GLU A 162 25.06 -16.67 -5.07
CA GLU A 162 24.94 -16.57 -6.54
C GLU A 162 23.70 -17.27 -7.16
N GLY A 163 22.72 -17.72 -6.34
CA GLY A 163 21.57 -18.50 -6.79
C GLY A 163 20.19 -17.83 -6.68
N HIS A 164 19.88 -17.10 -5.61
CA HIS A 164 18.47 -16.93 -5.21
C HIS A 164 18.02 -15.55 -4.68
N GLY A 165 18.54 -14.41 -5.16
CA GLY A 165 17.83 -13.11 -5.12
C GLY A 165 17.16 -12.67 -3.79
N GLN A 166 17.72 -13.07 -2.64
CA GLN A 166 17.18 -12.84 -1.28
C GLN A 166 18.18 -12.10 -0.37
N ASP A 167 19.13 -11.37 -0.97
CA ASP A 167 20.31 -10.77 -0.32
C ASP A 167 19.96 -9.86 0.88
N GLY A 168 18.85 -9.12 0.81
CA GLY A 168 18.42 -8.22 1.90
C GLY A 168 17.87 -8.93 3.16
N SER A 169 17.58 -10.24 3.11
CA SER A 169 16.89 -10.95 4.20
C SER A 169 17.79 -11.33 5.38
N VAL A 170 19.08 -11.62 5.10
CA VAL A 170 20.01 -12.18 6.10
C VAL A 170 20.39 -11.12 7.14
N PHE A 171 20.72 -9.91 6.70
CA PHE A 171 21.08 -8.82 7.60
C PHE A 171 19.89 -8.31 8.41
N LEU A 172 18.68 -8.27 7.82
CA LEU A 172 17.46 -7.97 8.56
C LEU A 172 17.16 -9.04 9.64
N GLY A 173 17.50 -10.30 9.38
CA GLY A 173 17.45 -11.37 10.37
C GLY A 173 18.38 -11.10 11.56
N LEU A 174 19.59 -10.60 11.30
CA LEU A 174 20.55 -10.21 12.33
C LEU A 174 20.07 -9.00 13.15
N ILE A 175 19.59 -7.93 12.50
CA ILE A 175 19.04 -6.76 13.22
C ILE A 175 17.86 -7.19 14.10
N LYS A 176 17.00 -8.07 13.59
CA LYS A 176 15.90 -8.64 14.37
C LYS A 176 16.41 -9.39 15.61
N GLN A 177 17.42 -10.24 15.45
CA GLN A 177 18.05 -10.98 16.55
C GLN A 177 18.65 -10.03 17.60
N MET A 178 19.37 -8.98 17.17
CA MET A 178 19.86 -7.92 18.06
C MET A 178 18.70 -7.25 18.79
N TYR A 179 17.68 -6.78 18.07
CA TYR A 179 16.57 -6.04 18.65
C TYR A 179 15.84 -6.81 19.77
N VAL A 180 15.57 -8.10 19.54
CA VAL A 180 14.89 -8.98 20.51
C VAL A 180 15.77 -9.24 21.73
N THR A 181 17.08 -9.42 21.56
CA THR A 181 18.01 -9.74 22.67
C THR A 181 18.34 -8.56 23.58
N LEU A 182 18.07 -7.33 23.16
CA LEU A 182 18.35 -6.09 23.92
C LEU A 182 17.39 -5.83 25.10
N ASN A 183 17.36 -6.71 26.08
CA ASN A 183 16.54 -6.54 27.29
C ASN A 183 16.95 -5.29 28.09
N GLY A 184 15.98 -4.42 28.38
CA GLY A 184 16.19 -3.20 29.18
C GLY A 184 16.97 -2.06 28.50
N ARG A 185 17.49 -2.23 27.27
CA ARG A 185 18.29 -1.22 26.55
C ARG A 185 17.44 -0.45 25.52
N SER A 186 16.50 0.33 26.02
CA SER A 186 15.50 1.05 25.22
C SER A 186 16.13 2.03 24.20
N HIS A 187 17.18 2.77 24.61
CA HIS A 187 17.93 3.69 23.74
C HIS A 187 18.57 2.98 22.54
N LEU A 188 19.11 1.77 22.74
CA LEU A 188 19.79 1.04 21.68
C LEU A 188 18.80 0.44 20.68
N ARG A 189 17.65 -0.03 21.17
CA ARG A 189 16.52 -0.43 20.33
C ARG A 189 16.00 0.74 19.48
N GLN A 190 15.91 1.94 20.05
CA GLN A 190 15.55 3.13 19.30
C GLN A 190 16.57 3.44 18.20
N GLY A 191 17.87 3.41 18.52
CA GLY A 191 18.93 3.60 17.52
C GLY A 191 18.89 2.58 16.38
N LEU A 192 18.55 1.32 16.66
CA LEU A 192 18.34 0.29 15.63
C LEU A 192 17.11 0.60 14.76
N ALA A 193 16.01 1.08 15.36
CA ALA A 193 14.81 1.47 14.62
C ALA A 193 15.08 2.69 13.70
N ASP A 194 15.84 3.68 14.18
CA ASP A 194 16.30 4.82 13.38
C ASP A 194 17.19 4.36 12.22
N THR A 195 18.11 3.43 12.47
CA THR A 195 18.97 2.84 11.44
C THR A 195 18.17 2.07 10.39
N LEU A 196 17.13 1.34 10.78
CA LEU A 196 16.22 0.68 9.84
C LEU A 196 15.45 1.69 8.98
N LYS A 197 14.96 2.77 9.58
CA LYS A 197 14.28 3.85 8.84
C LYS A 197 15.20 4.43 7.77
N THR A 198 16.45 4.76 8.10
CA THR A 198 17.40 5.37 7.13
C THR A 198 17.83 4.40 6.02
N ALA A 199 17.81 3.10 6.30
CA ALA A 199 18.14 2.05 5.33
C ALA A 199 17.01 1.81 4.30
N ILE A 200 15.74 2.03 4.64
CA ILE A 200 14.62 1.83 3.72
C ILE A 200 14.51 3.03 2.76
N ARG A 201 14.75 2.77 1.48
CA ARG A 201 14.85 3.82 0.43
C ARG A 201 13.96 3.57 -0.77
N CYS A 202 13.49 2.34 -0.93
CA CYS A 202 12.67 1.94 -2.05
C CYS A 202 11.63 0.89 -1.61
N LYS A 203 10.68 0.64 -2.51
CA LYS A 203 9.65 -0.40 -2.33
C LYS A 203 10.23 -1.81 -2.14
N GLY A 204 11.41 -2.10 -2.70
CA GLY A 204 12.12 -3.36 -2.48
C GLY A 204 12.52 -3.54 -1.01
N HIS A 205 13.18 -2.52 -0.44
CA HIS A 205 13.64 -2.55 0.96
C HIS A 205 12.46 -2.70 1.93
N ALA A 206 11.38 -1.95 1.70
CA ALA A 206 10.17 -2.05 2.51
C ALA A 206 9.56 -3.46 2.49
N LYS A 207 9.56 -4.14 1.32
CA LYS A 207 9.15 -5.54 1.22
C LYS A 207 10.08 -6.47 1.98
N HIS A 208 11.39 -6.27 1.93
CA HIS A 208 12.35 -7.10 2.65
C HIS A 208 12.17 -7.01 4.18
N VAL A 209 11.97 -5.79 4.71
CA VAL A 209 11.66 -5.54 6.14
C VAL A 209 10.40 -6.27 6.60
N VAL A 210 9.40 -6.34 5.74
CA VAL A 210 8.17 -7.09 6.02
C VAL A 210 8.41 -8.59 5.95
N SER A 211 9.06 -9.10 4.89
CA SER A 211 9.33 -10.55 4.76
C SER A 211 10.22 -11.11 5.86
N SER A 212 11.11 -10.30 6.45
CA SER A 212 11.98 -10.75 7.55
C SER A 212 11.24 -10.91 8.90
N GLY A 213 9.99 -10.43 8.98
CA GLY A 213 9.20 -10.38 10.21
C GLY A 213 9.65 -9.29 11.18
N MET A 214 10.41 -8.29 10.71
CA MET A 214 10.91 -7.21 11.57
C MET A 214 9.76 -6.42 12.20
N LEU A 215 8.73 -6.06 11.42
CA LEU A 215 7.57 -5.32 11.95
C LEU A 215 6.84 -6.10 13.05
N ARG A 216 6.66 -7.42 12.88
CA ARG A 216 6.09 -8.29 13.93
C ARG A 216 6.95 -8.27 15.19
N SER A 217 8.27 -8.37 15.03
CA SER A 217 9.21 -8.41 16.15
C SER A 217 9.21 -7.09 16.93
N LEU A 218 9.16 -5.94 16.24
CA LEU A 218 9.03 -4.62 16.86
C LEU A 218 7.75 -4.53 17.72
N LEU A 219 6.62 -4.98 17.17
CA LEU A 219 5.34 -4.95 17.88
C LEU A 219 5.30 -5.93 19.05
N GLN A 220 5.81 -7.16 18.85
CA GLN A 220 5.84 -8.21 19.87
C GLN A 220 6.72 -7.81 21.07
N VAL A 221 7.91 -7.25 20.82
CA VAL A 221 8.79 -6.78 21.91
C VAL A 221 8.15 -5.63 22.69
N ALA A 222 7.44 -4.72 22.02
CA ALA A 222 6.70 -3.67 22.69
C ALA A 222 5.56 -4.22 23.58
N TRP A 223 4.99 -5.36 23.21
CA TRP A 223 3.93 -6.02 23.97
C TRP A 223 4.49 -6.80 25.17
N GLU A 224 5.54 -7.59 24.99
CA GLU A 224 6.09 -8.46 26.05
C GLU A 224 6.74 -7.69 27.20
N GLN A 225 7.23 -6.47 26.97
CA GLN A 225 7.96 -5.67 27.97
C GLN A 225 7.07 -4.54 28.53
N SER A 226 6.13 -4.91 29.40
CA SER A 226 5.04 -4.07 29.93
C SER A 226 5.43 -3.14 31.10
N ASP A 227 6.55 -2.43 31.02
CA ASP A 227 6.80 -1.27 31.89
C ASP A 227 6.25 -0.01 31.22
N ASP A 228 5.35 0.74 31.89
CA ASP A 228 4.56 1.83 31.30
C ASP A 228 5.39 2.90 30.56
N VAL A 229 6.58 3.24 31.05
CA VAL A 229 7.46 4.25 30.44
C VAL A 229 8.22 3.67 29.23
N SER A 230 8.70 2.43 29.34
CA SER A 230 9.43 1.75 28.26
C SER A 230 8.51 1.38 27.09
N ASN A 231 7.25 1.05 27.36
CA ASN A 231 6.25 0.67 26.37
C ASN A 231 6.01 1.79 25.33
N VAL A 232 5.90 3.04 25.79
CA VAL A 232 5.69 4.21 24.92
C VAL A 232 6.83 4.41 23.91
N LEU A 233 8.07 4.08 24.29
CA LEU A 233 9.24 4.14 23.41
C LEU A 233 9.31 2.94 22.46
N LEU A 234 9.00 1.73 22.95
CA LEU A 234 9.01 0.53 22.12
C LEU A 234 7.93 0.57 21.03
N LEU A 235 6.73 1.07 21.36
CA LEU A 235 5.69 1.33 20.36
C LEU A 235 6.11 2.39 19.34
N GLN A 236 6.87 3.40 19.76
CA GLN A 236 7.41 4.41 18.85
C GLN A 236 8.31 3.78 17.78
N ASN A 237 9.10 2.77 18.13
CA ASN A 237 9.96 2.07 17.17
C ASN A 237 9.14 1.37 16.08
N PHE A 238 8.05 0.68 16.46
CA PHE A 238 7.14 0.08 15.49
C PHE A 238 6.49 1.14 14.60
N VAL A 239 5.97 2.23 15.18
CA VAL A 239 5.32 3.31 14.43
C VAL A 239 6.30 3.97 13.46
N LEU A 240 7.53 4.22 13.89
CA LEU A 240 8.58 4.84 13.08
C LEU A 240 8.90 4.00 11.83
N VAL A 241 9.27 2.74 12.02
CA VAL A 241 9.66 1.85 10.92
C VAL A 241 8.46 1.50 10.07
N GLY A 242 7.31 1.19 10.69
CA GLY A 242 6.11 0.79 9.99
C GLY A 242 5.49 1.91 9.15
N THR A 243 5.49 3.17 9.63
CA THR A 243 5.04 4.33 8.82
C THR A 243 5.92 4.53 7.59
N HIS A 244 7.23 4.38 7.76
CA HIS A 244 8.18 4.50 6.65
C HIS A 244 8.06 3.35 5.64
N VAL A 245 7.79 2.13 6.12
CA VAL A 245 7.41 0.99 5.25
C VAL A 245 6.11 1.31 4.51
N ALA A 246 5.08 1.79 5.21
CA ALA A 246 3.78 2.11 4.65
C ALA A 246 3.89 3.15 3.52
N PHE A 247 4.76 4.15 3.67
CA PHE A 247 5.04 5.16 2.64
C PHE A 247 5.42 4.55 1.28
N PHE A 248 6.20 3.46 1.26
CA PHE A 248 6.66 2.84 0.02
C PHE A 248 5.70 1.77 -0.55
N VAL A 249 4.79 1.23 0.27
CA VAL A 249 3.99 0.04 -0.09
C VAL A 249 2.48 0.27 -0.09
N CYS A 250 1.99 1.28 0.62
CA CYS A 250 0.58 1.66 0.65
C CYS A 250 0.26 2.66 -0.47
N TYR A 251 -1.02 2.82 -0.77
CA TYR A 251 -1.47 3.77 -1.78
C TYR A 251 -1.57 5.17 -1.15
N SER A 252 -1.01 6.17 -1.82
CA SER A 252 -0.93 7.59 -1.42
C SER A 252 -1.15 7.85 0.07
N THR A 253 -0.18 7.45 0.89
CA THR A 253 0.04 8.11 2.17
C THR A 253 0.63 9.48 1.81
N THR A 254 -0.01 10.57 2.22
CA THR A 254 0.71 11.85 2.33
C THR A 254 2.04 11.59 3.03
N GLU A 255 3.10 12.32 2.66
CA GLU A 255 4.37 12.25 3.41
C GLU A 255 4.05 12.24 4.90
N PRO A 256 4.71 11.38 5.70
CA PRO A 256 4.49 11.38 7.13
C PRO A 256 4.77 12.81 7.60
N ALA A 257 3.70 13.56 7.90
CA ALA A 257 3.82 14.81 8.63
C ALA A 257 4.72 14.45 9.79
N ALA A 258 5.86 15.14 9.89
CA ALA A 258 6.89 14.85 10.86
C ALA A 258 6.17 14.50 12.16
N ILE A 259 6.28 13.24 12.59
CA ILE A 259 5.72 12.84 13.87
C ILE A 259 6.57 13.66 14.83
N GLU A 260 6.09 14.87 15.14
CA GLU A 260 6.78 15.78 16.03
C GLU A 260 7.08 14.96 17.27
N SER A 261 8.34 14.98 17.67
CA SER A 261 8.88 14.39 18.89
C SER A 261 8.30 15.09 20.13
N THR A 262 6.98 15.27 20.17
CA THR A 262 6.27 15.76 21.34
C THR A 262 6.12 14.58 22.28
N ASP A 263 7.03 14.54 23.25
CA ASP A 263 7.13 13.62 24.38
C ASP A 263 5.89 13.59 25.32
N ALA A 264 4.70 13.96 24.83
CA ALA A 264 3.47 14.06 25.61
C ALA A 264 2.22 13.49 24.89
N ALA A 265 2.38 12.58 23.92
CA ALA A 265 1.24 11.82 23.41
C ALA A 265 0.87 10.70 24.40
N SER A 266 -0.37 10.70 24.91
CA SER A 266 -0.88 9.65 25.79
C SER A 266 -0.72 8.26 25.16
N THR A 267 -0.47 7.23 25.98
CA THR A 267 -0.33 5.83 25.55
C THR A 267 -1.49 5.41 24.63
N ALA A 268 -2.71 5.84 24.94
CA ALA A 268 -3.91 5.60 24.13
C ALA A 268 -3.81 6.18 22.70
N LYS A 269 -3.24 7.39 22.53
CA LYS A 269 -3.03 7.99 21.20
C LYS A 269 -2.04 7.17 20.38
N LYS A 270 -0.96 6.68 21.00
CA LYS A 270 0.02 5.81 20.32
C LYS A 270 -0.58 4.45 19.95
N GLN A 271 -1.36 3.86 20.85
CA GLN A 271 -2.08 2.61 20.57
C GLN A 271 -3.01 2.74 19.37
N ARG A 272 -3.73 3.87 19.27
CA ARG A 272 -4.56 4.17 18.09
C ARG A 272 -3.75 4.27 16.80
N ILE A 273 -2.60 4.96 16.82
CA ILE A 273 -1.70 5.06 15.65
C ILE A 273 -1.22 3.67 15.20
N VAL A 274 -0.93 2.77 16.15
CA VAL A 274 -0.57 1.37 15.84
C VAL A 274 -1.72 0.65 15.13
N CYS A 275 -2.96 0.78 15.61
CA CYS A 275 -4.13 0.22 14.94
C CYS A 275 -4.31 0.78 13.53
N ASP A 276 -4.26 2.11 13.37
CA ASP A 276 -4.39 2.79 12.08
C ASP A 276 -3.32 2.30 11.09
N LEU A 277 -2.08 2.14 11.55
CA LEU A 277 -0.97 1.70 10.73
C LEU A 277 -1.12 0.24 10.27
N VAL A 278 -1.51 -0.67 11.18
CA VAL A 278 -1.75 -2.08 10.82
C VAL A 278 -2.88 -2.19 9.79
N VAL A 279 -3.98 -1.46 10.00
CA VAL A 279 -5.10 -1.42 9.06
C VAL A 279 -4.67 -0.82 7.71
N ALA A 280 -3.88 0.25 7.69
CA ALA A 280 -3.34 0.82 6.46
C ALA A 280 -2.47 -0.19 5.69
N LEU A 281 -1.65 -0.98 6.38
CA LEU A 281 -0.84 -2.03 5.75
C LEU A 281 -1.70 -3.15 5.16
N MET A 282 -2.87 -3.46 5.74
CA MET A 282 -3.86 -4.37 5.13
C MET A 282 -4.44 -3.80 3.82
N LEU A 283 -4.44 -2.48 3.65
CA LEU A 283 -4.88 -1.85 2.42
C LEU A 283 -3.78 -1.78 1.34
N SER A 284 -2.55 -2.20 1.65
CA SER A 284 -1.42 -2.22 0.71
C SER A 284 -1.73 -2.98 -0.60
N GLY A 285 -1.14 -2.49 -1.69
CA GLY A 285 -1.13 -3.17 -3.00
C GLY A 285 -0.08 -4.28 -3.11
N SER A 286 0.75 -4.48 -2.09
CA SER A 286 1.73 -5.56 -2.02
C SER A 286 1.13 -6.77 -1.31
N SER A 287 0.97 -7.89 -2.01
CA SER A 287 0.41 -9.12 -1.42
C SER A 287 1.21 -9.59 -0.19
N LEU A 288 2.53 -9.44 -0.21
CA LEU A 288 3.40 -9.78 0.92
C LEU A 288 3.08 -8.95 2.17
N VAL A 289 2.90 -7.64 1.99
CA VAL A 289 2.61 -6.70 3.09
C VAL A 289 1.22 -6.93 3.63
N PHE A 290 0.26 -7.14 2.74
CA PHE A 290 -1.10 -7.49 3.10
C PHE A 290 -1.17 -8.74 3.99
N ILE A 291 -0.50 -9.83 3.59
CA ILE A 291 -0.46 -11.09 4.35
C ILE A 291 0.12 -10.87 5.75
N GLU A 292 1.22 -10.12 5.84
CA GLU A 292 1.85 -9.83 7.12
C GLU A 292 0.97 -8.95 8.01
N ALA A 293 0.28 -7.97 7.43
CA ALA A 293 -0.63 -7.08 8.14
C ALA A 293 -1.85 -7.82 8.72
N VAL A 294 -2.39 -8.82 8.01
CA VAL A 294 -3.46 -9.70 8.54
C VAL A 294 -2.98 -10.43 9.81
N ARG A 295 -1.73 -10.88 9.82
CA ARG A 295 -1.13 -11.51 11.01
C ARG A 295 -0.92 -10.49 12.13
N LEU A 296 -0.43 -9.28 11.81
CA LEU A 296 -0.29 -8.20 12.80
C LEU A 296 -1.64 -7.80 13.40
N LEU A 297 -2.73 -7.80 12.62
CA LEU A 297 -4.07 -7.55 13.14
C LEU A 297 -4.45 -8.57 14.23
N GLN A 298 -4.05 -9.83 14.08
CA GLN A 298 -4.31 -10.84 15.11
C GLN A 298 -3.67 -10.47 16.45
N PHE A 299 -2.43 -9.95 16.44
CA PHE A 299 -1.78 -9.45 17.66
C PHE A 299 -2.60 -8.34 18.34
N LEU A 300 -3.25 -7.47 17.56
CA LEU A 300 -4.10 -6.41 18.10
C LEU A 300 -5.43 -6.95 18.65
N VAL A 301 -6.01 -7.96 18.00
CA VAL A 301 -7.27 -8.60 18.43
C VAL A 301 -7.10 -9.36 19.74
N ASP A 302 -5.94 -9.98 19.94
CA ASP A 302 -5.62 -10.77 21.13
C ASP A 302 -5.34 -9.89 22.36
N ASN A 303 -5.12 -8.58 22.17
CA ASN A 303 -4.91 -7.64 23.26
C ASN A 303 -6.16 -6.76 23.51
N ALA A 304 -6.71 -6.84 24.71
CA ALA A 304 -7.95 -6.14 25.08
C ALA A 304 -7.90 -4.61 24.88
N ALA A 305 -6.76 -3.96 25.13
CA ALA A 305 -6.62 -2.51 24.99
C ALA A 305 -6.69 -2.07 23.52
N TYR A 306 -6.02 -2.81 22.62
CA TYR A 306 -6.06 -2.52 21.19
C TYR A 306 -7.39 -2.93 20.57
N ARG A 307 -7.94 -4.09 20.97
CA ARG A 307 -9.25 -4.56 20.50
C ARG A 307 -10.35 -3.55 20.75
N ALA A 308 -10.37 -2.90 21.91
CA ALA A 308 -11.36 -1.86 22.22
C ALA A 308 -11.27 -0.63 21.28
N LEU A 309 -10.10 -0.36 20.69
CA LEU A 309 -9.89 0.76 19.77
C LEU A 309 -10.24 0.42 18.32
N LEU A 310 -10.18 -0.86 17.94
CA LEU A 310 -10.37 -1.32 16.56
C LEU A 310 -11.69 -0.87 15.92
N PRO A 311 -12.87 -0.98 16.59
CA PRO A 311 -14.15 -0.57 15.99
C PRO A 311 -14.22 0.90 15.56
N ALA A 312 -13.41 1.77 16.17
CA ALA A 312 -13.36 3.20 15.86
C ALA A 312 -12.43 3.56 14.68
N ILE A 313 -11.75 2.57 14.08
CA ILE A 313 -10.82 2.78 12.96
C ILE A 313 -11.60 2.76 11.63
N PRO A 314 -11.68 3.88 10.88
CA PRO A 314 -12.54 3.98 9.71
C PRO A 314 -12.23 2.97 8.61
N ASP A 315 -10.95 2.67 8.40
CA ASP A 315 -10.51 1.79 7.33
C ASP A 315 -10.66 0.29 7.64
N LEU A 316 -10.98 -0.07 8.89
CA LEU A 316 -10.96 -1.47 9.35
C LEU A 316 -12.00 -2.34 8.63
N ARG A 317 -13.26 -1.89 8.57
CA ARG A 317 -14.34 -2.64 7.93
C ARG A 317 -13.98 -2.99 6.48
N GLY A 318 -13.54 -2.00 5.72
CA GLY A 318 -13.10 -2.19 4.34
C GLY A 318 -11.85 -3.06 4.20
N ALA A 319 -10.91 -3.00 5.14
CA ALA A 319 -9.75 -3.89 5.17
C ALA A 319 -10.14 -5.36 5.41
N LEU A 320 -11.09 -5.60 6.31
CA LEU A 320 -11.65 -6.93 6.59
C LEU A 320 -12.43 -7.48 5.39
N GLU A 321 -13.28 -6.66 4.76
CA GLU A 321 -14.01 -7.06 3.53
C GLU A 321 -13.07 -7.36 2.37
N LYS A 322 -11.99 -6.58 2.21
CA LYS A 322 -10.92 -6.87 1.24
C LYS A 322 -10.28 -8.21 1.53
N ALA A 323 -9.94 -8.47 2.80
CA ALA A 323 -9.32 -9.73 3.20
C ALA A 323 -10.22 -10.93 2.95
N GLN A 324 -11.49 -10.84 3.32
CA GLN A 324 -12.49 -11.88 3.07
C GLN A 324 -12.68 -12.12 1.56
N THR A 325 -12.79 -11.05 0.76
CA THR A 325 -12.93 -11.15 -0.70
C THR A 325 -11.72 -11.84 -1.34
N LEU A 326 -10.50 -11.57 -0.85
CA LEU A 326 -9.29 -12.21 -1.36
C LEU A 326 -9.11 -13.65 -0.87
N ALA A 327 -9.70 -14.00 0.28
CA ALA A 327 -9.66 -15.34 0.86
C ALA A 327 -10.61 -16.30 0.15
N THR A 328 -11.82 -15.85 -0.21
CA THR A 328 -12.84 -16.70 -0.85
C THR A 328 -12.61 -16.95 -2.34
N ARG A 329 -11.68 -16.23 -2.98
CA ARG A 329 -11.45 -16.32 -4.43
C ARG A 329 -10.45 -17.42 -4.81
N PRO A 330 -10.82 -18.37 -5.68
CA PRO A 330 -9.98 -19.53 -6.01
C PRO A 330 -8.66 -19.19 -6.71
N ASN A 331 -8.61 -18.07 -7.45
CA ASN A 331 -7.41 -17.63 -8.18
C ASN A 331 -6.51 -16.68 -7.37
N SER A 332 -6.87 -16.39 -6.12
CA SER A 332 -6.07 -15.52 -5.26
C SER A 332 -4.79 -16.23 -4.79
N LYS A 333 -3.69 -15.48 -4.64
CA LYS A 333 -2.48 -16.00 -3.98
C LYS A 333 -2.75 -16.41 -2.52
N LEU A 334 -3.77 -15.81 -1.90
CA LEU A 334 -4.19 -16.07 -0.52
C LEU A 334 -4.86 -17.43 -0.37
N ALA A 335 -5.69 -17.83 -1.35
CA ALA A 335 -6.47 -19.06 -1.30
C ALA A 335 -5.62 -20.35 -1.32
N ARG A 336 -4.31 -20.25 -1.56
CA ARG A 336 -3.37 -21.37 -1.45
C ARG A 336 -2.93 -21.64 -0.01
N ASP A 337 -3.09 -20.67 0.89
CA ASP A 337 -2.74 -20.76 2.30
C ASP A 337 -4.03 -20.94 3.13
N THR A 338 -4.28 -22.18 3.56
CA THR A 338 -5.49 -22.55 4.32
C THR A 338 -5.56 -21.84 5.66
N TYR A 339 -4.44 -21.75 6.38
CA TYR A 339 -4.36 -21.04 7.66
C TYR A 339 -4.74 -19.57 7.50
N LEU A 340 -4.19 -18.91 6.48
CA LEU A 340 -4.47 -17.50 6.26
C LEU A 340 -5.92 -17.23 5.83
N THR A 341 -6.51 -18.16 5.07
CA THR A 341 -7.92 -18.09 4.67
C THR A 341 -8.83 -18.17 5.89
N GLU A 342 -8.58 -19.13 6.79
CA GLU A 342 -9.31 -19.30 8.05
C GLU A 342 -9.11 -18.11 9.00
N LEU A 343 -7.91 -17.55 9.05
CA LEU A 343 -7.60 -16.36 9.85
C LEU A 343 -8.41 -15.14 9.38
N CYS A 344 -8.43 -14.86 8.07
CA CYS A 344 -9.22 -13.78 7.50
C CYS A 344 -10.71 -13.94 7.81
N GLU A 345 -11.25 -15.16 7.69
CA GLU A 345 -12.65 -15.45 7.97
C GLU A 345 -12.98 -15.27 9.46
N THR A 346 -12.11 -15.73 10.34
CA THR A 346 -12.27 -15.60 11.80
C THR A 346 -12.24 -14.13 12.22
N GLN A 347 -11.27 -13.36 11.72
CA GLN A 347 -11.17 -11.92 11.99
C GLN A 347 -12.40 -11.17 11.49
N TYR A 348 -12.87 -11.49 10.28
CA TYR A 348 -14.08 -10.89 9.72
C TYR A 348 -15.31 -11.18 10.60
N ARG A 349 -15.55 -12.44 10.96
CA ARG A 349 -16.70 -12.86 11.78
C ARG A 349 -16.66 -12.27 13.19
N THR A 350 -15.46 -12.07 13.74
CA THR A 350 -15.29 -11.57 15.11
C THR A 350 -15.45 -10.05 15.18
N LEU A 351 -14.80 -9.31 14.29
CA LEU A 351 -14.72 -7.85 14.38
C LEU A 351 -15.91 -7.14 13.72
N THR A 352 -16.56 -7.73 12.71
CA THR A 352 -17.71 -7.08 12.03
C THR A 352 -18.86 -6.77 12.99
N PRO A 353 -19.30 -7.69 13.87
CA PRO A 353 -20.35 -7.39 14.85
C PRO A 353 -19.95 -6.31 15.87
N GLU A 354 -18.66 -6.22 16.23
CA GLU A 354 -18.13 -5.19 17.12
C GLU A 354 -18.16 -3.81 16.45
N ILE A 355 -17.78 -3.75 15.17
CA ILE A 355 -17.89 -2.53 14.34
C ILE A 355 -19.35 -2.12 14.21
N ASP A 356 -20.26 -3.05 13.88
CA ASP A 356 -21.69 -2.78 13.77
C ASP A 356 -22.27 -2.24 15.08
N ALA A 357 -21.83 -2.78 16.23
CA ALA A 357 -22.25 -2.31 17.55
C ALA A 357 -21.76 -0.89 17.84
N PHE A 358 -20.51 -0.60 17.46
CA PHE A 358 -19.94 0.74 17.59
C PHE A 358 -20.65 1.75 16.68
N GLU A 359 -20.88 1.42 15.42
CA GLU A 359 -21.57 2.29 14.44
C GLU A 359 -23.03 2.57 14.84
N ARG A 360 -23.72 1.59 15.43
CA ARG A 360 -25.06 1.80 15.99
C ARG A 360 -25.10 2.82 17.13
N GLN A 361 -24.02 2.95 17.89
CA GLN A 361 -23.94 3.89 19.03
C GLN A 361 -23.39 5.26 18.64
N HIS A 362 -22.45 5.31 17.69
CA HIS A 362 -21.67 6.53 17.39
C HIS A 362 -21.94 7.10 16.00
N GLY A 363 -22.79 6.45 15.18
CA GLY A 363 -22.95 6.75 13.76
C GLY A 363 -21.87 6.09 12.90
N SER A 364 -21.96 6.29 11.58
CA SER A 364 -21.02 5.68 10.64
C SER A 364 -19.59 6.18 10.88
N VAL A 365 -18.64 5.25 11.06
CA VAL A 365 -17.22 5.58 11.27
C VAL A 365 -16.60 6.16 10.01
N VAL A 366 -17.08 5.72 8.84
CA VAL A 366 -16.60 6.19 7.53
C VAL A 366 -17.34 7.45 7.04
N GLY A 367 -18.37 7.90 7.75
CA GLY A 367 -19.19 9.06 7.37
C GLY A 367 -20.21 8.77 6.27
N LEU A 368 -20.68 7.52 6.14
CA LEU A 368 -21.82 7.22 5.27
C LEU A 368 -23.11 7.74 5.95
N PRO A 369 -23.95 8.50 5.23
CA PRO A 369 -25.23 8.98 5.76
C PRO A 369 -26.12 7.81 6.19
N SER A 370 -26.87 7.99 7.28
CA SER A 370 -27.88 7.02 7.71
C SER A 370 -29.11 7.16 6.83
N ASP A 371 -29.77 6.04 6.49
CA ASP A 371 -30.94 6.03 5.57
C ASP A 371 -32.09 6.96 6.02
N GLU A 372 -32.14 7.33 7.30
CA GLU A 372 -33.15 8.23 7.91
C GLU A 372 -32.99 9.71 7.55
N THR A 373 -31.87 10.15 6.95
CA THR A 373 -31.70 11.56 6.52
C THR A 373 -32.36 11.87 5.17
N THR A 374 -33.18 10.97 4.64
CA THR A 374 -33.99 11.23 3.44
C THR A 374 -35.06 12.28 3.72
N VAL A 375 -34.67 13.54 3.46
CA VAL A 375 -35.46 14.75 3.17
C VAL A 375 -36.93 14.69 3.60
N LYS A 376 -37.20 15.08 4.85
CA LYS A 376 -38.48 15.69 5.22
C LYS A 376 -38.42 17.18 4.86
N GLY A 377 -38.85 17.54 3.66
CA GLY A 377 -38.88 18.94 3.22
C GLY A 377 -39.81 19.12 2.03
N ASP A 378 -41.06 19.48 2.31
CA ASP A 378 -42.11 19.82 1.34
C ASP A 378 -41.87 21.19 0.64
N SER A 379 -40.62 21.59 0.36
CA SER A 379 -40.35 22.89 -0.27
C SER A 379 -39.18 22.90 -1.25
N ALA A 380 -39.51 23.27 -2.50
CA ALA A 380 -38.70 23.70 -3.65
C ALA A 380 -38.00 22.59 -4.47
N ASP A 381 -38.70 22.19 -5.54
CA ASP A 381 -38.41 21.08 -6.48
C ASP A 381 -37.00 21.12 -7.12
N GLU A 382 -36.48 22.30 -7.46
CA GLU A 382 -35.15 22.44 -8.11
C GLU A 382 -34.00 22.38 -7.09
N GLN A 383 -34.20 22.96 -5.90
CA GLN A 383 -33.20 22.97 -4.82
C GLN A 383 -32.97 21.55 -4.26
N ALA A 384 -34.00 20.72 -4.24
CA ALA A 384 -33.88 19.32 -3.84
C ALA A 384 -33.02 18.50 -4.82
N LEU A 385 -33.16 18.73 -6.12
CA LEU A 385 -32.34 18.06 -7.15
C LEU A 385 -30.88 18.52 -7.10
N GLU A 386 -30.64 19.83 -6.91
CA GLU A 386 -29.29 20.37 -6.73
C GLU A 386 -28.63 19.83 -5.45
N LEU A 387 -29.39 19.70 -4.36
CA LEU A 387 -28.91 19.10 -3.12
C LEU A 387 -28.53 17.63 -3.33
N ALA A 388 -29.37 16.84 -3.98
CA ALA A 388 -29.08 15.44 -4.29
C ALA A 388 -27.81 15.30 -5.17
N LEU A 389 -27.64 16.18 -6.16
CA LEU A 389 -26.44 16.21 -7.00
C LEU A 389 -25.18 16.54 -6.19
N ARG A 390 -25.28 17.51 -5.26
CA ARG A 390 -24.19 17.88 -4.36
C ARG A 390 -23.82 16.74 -3.42
N GLU A 391 -24.79 16.14 -2.76
CA GLU A 391 -24.56 15.00 -1.85
C GLU A 391 -23.95 13.80 -2.57
N ALA A 392 -24.43 13.47 -3.78
CA ALA A 392 -23.84 12.41 -4.60
C ALA A 392 -22.41 12.76 -5.03
N THR A 393 -22.13 14.04 -5.28
CA THR A 393 -20.77 14.52 -5.60
C THR A 393 -19.84 14.38 -4.40
N ASP A 394 -20.29 14.76 -3.21
CA ASP A 394 -19.53 14.64 -1.95
C ASP A 394 -19.31 13.17 -1.56
N ALA A 395 -20.29 12.31 -1.81
CA ALA A 395 -20.12 10.87 -1.66
C ALA A 395 -19.07 10.32 -2.64
N LYS A 396 -19.10 10.75 -3.91
CA LYS A 396 -18.07 10.35 -4.89
C LYS A 396 -16.67 10.83 -4.50
N THR A 397 -16.52 12.07 -4.02
CA THR A 397 -15.21 12.59 -3.60
C THR A 397 -14.67 11.84 -2.38
N SER A 398 -15.53 11.52 -1.42
CA SER A 398 -15.20 10.66 -0.27
C SER A 398 -14.80 9.25 -0.70
N GLY A 399 -15.57 8.64 -1.61
CA GLY A 399 -15.23 7.35 -2.21
C GLY A 399 -13.88 7.37 -2.94
N ASN A 400 -13.57 8.44 -3.66
CA ASN A 400 -12.26 8.62 -4.30
C ASN A 400 -11.12 8.70 -3.28
N ALA A 401 -11.33 9.30 -2.11
CA ALA A 401 -10.33 9.35 -1.05
C ALA A 401 -10.01 7.94 -0.53
N PHE A 402 -11.03 7.14 -0.23
CA PHE A 402 -10.85 5.72 0.16
C PHE A 402 -10.22 4.88 -0.96
N PHE A 403 -10.62 5.11 -2.21
CA PHE A 403 -10.04 4.44 -3.37
C PHE A 403 -8.53 4.69 -3.46
N ARG A 404 -8.10 5.94 -3.26
CA ARG A 404 -6.68 6.32 -3.28
C ARG A 404 -5.87 5.69 -2.14
N ARG A 405 -6.50 5.33 -1.03
CA ARG A 405 -5.86 4.59 0.09
C ARG A 405 -5.81 3.08 -0.12
N GLY A 406 -6.46 2.57 -1.18
CA GLY A 406 -6.59 1.13 -1.43
C GLY A 406 -7.76 0.47 -0.71
N ASN A 407 -8.63 1.25 -0.04
CA ASN A 407 -9.86 0.77 0.57
C ASN A 407 -10.98 0.69 -0.48
N PHE A 408 -10.82 -0.26 -1.40
CA PHE A 408 -11.76 -0.48 -2.50
C PHE A 408 -13.17 -0.88 -2.05
N PRO A 409 -13.37 -1.70 -0.99
CA PRO A 409 -14.72 -2.04 -0.53
C PRO A 409 -15.50 -0.81 -0.03
N THR A 410 -14.89 0.01 0.84
CA THR A 410 -15.53 1.24 1.34
C THR A 410 -15.78 2.24 0.21
N ALA A 411 -14.82 2.41 -0.71
CA ALA A 411 -15.01 3.28 -1.87
C ALA A 411 -16.23 2.87 -2.73
N ARG A 412 -16.45 1.56 -2.92
CA ARG A 412 -17.63 1.05 -3.64
C ARG A 412 -18.93 1.41 -2.95
N MET A 413 -18.98 1.39 -1.63
CA MET A 413 -20.18 1.77 -0.87
C MET A 413 -20.56 3.24 -1.12
N PHE A 414 -19.57 4.14 -1.13
CA PHE A 414 -19.79 5.54 -1.47
C PHE A 414 -20.29 5.74 -2.91
N TYR A 415 -19.70 5.05 -3.90
CA TYR A 415 -20.16 5.15 -5.29
C TYR A 415 -21.58 4.60 -5.45
N ARG A 416 -21.90 3.49 -4.76
CA ARG A 416 -23.24 2.91 -4.77
C ARG A 416 -24.27 3.85 -4.13
N TYR A 417 -23.92 4.48 -3.00
CA TYR A 417 -24.75 5.49 -2.35
C TYR A 417 -25.02 6.67 -3.29
N ALA A 418 -23.99 7.23 -3.92
CA ALA A 418 -24.15 8.33 -4.88
C ALA A 418 -25.12 7.97 -6.02
N ILE A 419 -24.97 6.78 -6.62
CA ILE A 419 -25.87 6.30 -7.68
C ILE A 419 -27.30 6.12 -7.16
N ALA A 420 -27.47 5.57 -5.95
CA ALA A 420 -28.78 5.39 -5.36
C ALA A 420 -29.49 6.73 -5.12
N GLN A 421 -28.78 7.73 -4.57
CA GLN A 421 -29.34 9.07 -4.34
C GLN A 421 -29.80 9.74 -5.64
N LEU A 422 -28.96 9.71 -6.69
CA LEU A 422 -29.33 10.28 -7.99
C LEU A 422 -30.56 9.60 -8.59
N ARG A 423 -30.64 8.27 -8.49
CA ARG A 423 -31.80 7.51 -9.00
C ARG A 423 -33.08 7.81 -8.23
N VAL A 424 -33.01 7.89 -6.91
CA VAL A 424 -34.16 8.20 -6.05
C VAL A 424 -34.66 9.61 -6.35
N ALA A 425 -33.75 10.60 -6.43
CA ALA A 425 -34.10 11.97 -6.75
C ALA A 425 -34.71 12.11 -8.16
N GLN A 426 -34.11 11.47 -9.17
CA GLN A 426 -34.66 11.44 -10.52
C GLN A 426 -36.05 10.80 -10.56
N GLN A 427 -36.23 9.64 -9.93
CA GLN A 427 -37.52 8.95 -9.94
C GLN A 427 -38.61 9.73 -9.21
N HIS A 428 -38.25 10.39 -8.09
CA HIS A 428 -39.16 11.25 -7.35
C HIS A 428 -39.66 12.41 -8.23
N GLU A 429 -38.74 13.11 -8.90
CA GLU A 429 -39.07 14.23 -9.79
C GLU A 429 -39.90 13.78 -11.00
N GLU A 430 -39.50 12.70 -11.67
CA GLU A 430 -40.28 12.16 -12.80
C GLU A 430 -41.69 11.74 -12.38
N THR A 431 -41.85 11.20 -11.17
CA THR A 431 -43.18 10.83 -10.65
C THR A 431 -44.02 12.06 -10.37
N ARG A 432 -43.42 13.11 -9.78
CA ARG A 432 -44.08 14.40 -9.52
C ARG A 432 -44.55 15.03 -10.83
N LEU A 433 -43.67 15.13 -11.82
CA LEU A 433 -43.97 15.68 -13.15
C LEU A 433 -45.08 14.91 -13.88
N ARG A 434 -45.12 13.57 -13.75
CA ARG A 434 -46.18 12.72 -14.31
C ARG A 434 -47.53 12.91 -13.63
N SER A 435 -47.56 13.39 -12.39
CA SER A 435 -48.77 13.61 -11.61
C SER A 435 -49.35 15.02 -11.71
N LEU A 436 -48.71 15.91 -12.49
CA LEU A 436 -49.13 17.30 -12.63
C LEU A 436 -50.52 17.40 -13.29
N PRO A 437 -51.41 18.26 -12.78
CA PRO A 437 -52.68 18.57 -13.44
C PRO A 437 -52.44 19.35 -14.73
N THR A 438 -53.36 19.25 -15.70
CA THR A 438 -53.22 19.82 -17.06
C THR A 438 -52.91 21.32 -17.07
N HIS A 439 -53.39 22.09 -16.09
CA HIS A 439 -53.14 23.53 -16.01
C HIS A 439 -51.70 23.86 -15.58
N GLU A 440 -51.10 23.06 -14.68
CA GLU A 440 -49.69 23.21 -14.27
C GLU A 440 -48.76 22.65 -15.34
N LEU A 441 -49.16 21.57 -16.02
CA LEU A 441 -48.46 21.04 -17.18
C LEU A 441 -48.27 22.12 -18.25
N LEU A 442 -49.36 22.83 -18.60
CA LEU A 442 -49.35 23.96 -19.53
C LEU A 442 -48.41 25.09 -19.08
N ALA A 443 -48.40 25.42 -17.79
CA ALA A 443 -47.55 26.47 -17.24
C ALA A 443 -46.06 26.12 -17.29
N GLN A 444 -45.72 24.82 -17.24
CA GLN A 444 -44.35 24.32 -17.27
C GLN A 444 -43.89 23.88 -18.67
N CYS A 445 -44.79 23.78 -19.64
CA CYS A 445 -44.47 23.63 -21.05
C CYS A 445 -43.91 24.95 -21.60
N SER A 446 -42.60 25.14 -21.51
CA SER A 446 -41.88 26.23 -22.16
C SER A 446 -40.99 25.70 -23.29
N ILE A 447 -40.59 26.58 -24.21
CA ILE A 447 -39.57 26.29 -25.21
C ILE A 447 -38.32 25.75 -24.51
N GLY A 448 -37.79 24.62 -25.00
CA GLY A 448 -36.65 23.90 -24.43
C GLY A 448 -36.98 22.93 -23.29
N ALA A 449 -38.24 22.81 -22.85
CA ALA A 449 -38.63 21.83 -21.85
C ALA A 449 -38.49 20.40 -22.40
N SER A 450 -37.96 19.49 -21.57
CA SER A 450 -37.85 18.08 -21.93
C SER A 450 -39.16 17.36 -21.70
N VAL A 451 -39.58 16.57 -22.67
CA VAL A 451 -40.84 15.83 -22.65
C VAL A 451 -40.67 14.41 -23.15
N GLN A 452 -41.67 13.58 -22.87
CA GLN A 452 -41.89 12.34 -23.60
C GLN A 452 -43.23 12.40 -24.29
N VAL A 453 -43.26 11.88 -25.51
CA VAL A 453 -44.41 11.89 -26.41
C VAL A 453 -44.87 10.46 -26.64
N ALA A 454 -46.15 10.20 -26.45
CA ALA A 454 -46.77 8.91 -26.77
C ALA A 454 -46.89 8.73 -28.29
N GLY A 455 -46.45 7.58 -28.78
CA GLY A 455 -46.62 7.17 -30.18
C GLY A 455 -48.08 7.20 -30.62
N SER A 456 -48.34 7.56 -31.87
CA SER A 456 -49.70 7.62 -32.42
C SER A 456 -50.33 6.23 -32.63
N LEU A 457 -49.50 5.20 -32.75
CA LEU A 457 -49.88 3.81 -33.04
C LEU A 457 -49.24 2.79 -32.09
N SER A 458 -48.35 3.23 -31.20
CA SER A 458 -47.63 2.39 -30.23
C SER A 458 -47.78 2.99 -28.82
N ASP A 459 -47.80 2.12 -27.80
CA ASP A 459 -47.77 2.52 -26.38
C ASP A 459 -46.34 2.92 -25.92
N GLU A 460 -45.46 3.19 -26.89
CA GLU A 460 -44.08 3.57 -26.64
C GLU A 460 -43.97 5.09 -26.49
N TRP A 461 -43.28 5.51 -25.44
CA TRP A 461 -43.00 6.91 -25.16
C TRP A 461 -41.62 7.27 -25.68
N GLN A 462 -41.55 8.33 -26.49
CA GLN A 462 -40.31 8.79 -27.13
C GLN A 462 -39.87 10.11 -26.53
N ASP A 463 -38.56 10.28 -26.39
CA ASP A 463 -37.95 11.47 -25.81
C ASP A 463 -37.90 12.63 -26.83
N ALA A 464 -38.34 13.81 -26.41
CA ALA A 464 -38.40 15.00 -27.25
C ALA A 464 -38.20 16.29 -26.44
N MET A 465 -38.07 17.40 -27.14
CA MET A 465 -37.96 18.75 -26.60
C MET A 465 -39.01 19.67 -27.23
N ILE A 466 -39.59 20.57 -26.45
CA ILE A 466 -40.57 21.53 -26.96
C ILE A 466 -39.86 22.65 -27.75
N SER A 467 -40.25 22.87 -29.01
CA SER A 467 -39.79 24.00 -29.84
C SER A 467 -40.70 25.21 -29.76
N ASP A 468 -42.02 24.99 -29.74
CA ASP A 468 -43.02 26.05 -29.65
C ASP A 468 -44.30 25.58 -28.93
N VAL A 469 -45.11 26.52 -28.44
CA VAL A 469 -46.33 26.27 -27.67
C VAL A 469 -47.46 27.15 -28.21
N GLU A 470 -48.48 26.51 -28.79
CA GLU A 470 -49.66 27.20 -29.33
C GLU A 470 -50.96 26.61 -28.74
N GLY A 471 -51.61 27.38 -27.87
CA GLY A 471 -52.89 27.00 -27.27
C GLY A 471 -52.80 25.72 -26.43
N SER A 472 -53.39 24.62 -26.90
CA SER A 472 -53.39 23.30 -26.24
C SER A 472 -52.52 22.26 -26.95
N GLN A 473 -51.66 22.71 -27.86
CA GLN A 473 -50.72 21.88 -28.60
C GLN A 473 -49.31 22.44 -28.41
N VAL A 474 -48.32 21.56 -28.50
CA VAL A 474 -46.92 21.95 -28.47
C VAL A 474 -46.22 21.30 -29.65
N GLU A 475 -45.30 22.03 -30.23
CA GLU A 475 -44.42 21.53 -31.27
C GLU A 475 -43.22 20.86 -30.60
N VAL A 476 -42.88 19.65 -31.04
CA VAL A 476 -41.81 18.84 -30.43
C VAL A 476 -40.77 18.43 -31.46
N ILE A 477 -39.52 18.44 -31.01
CA ILE A 477 -38.34 17.97 -31.73
C ILE A 477 -37.86 16.69 -31.04
N TYR A 478 -37.74 15.58 -31.77
CA TYR A 478 -37.31 14.30 -31.21
C TYR A 478 -35.78 14.21 -31.12
N ASP A 479 -35.26 13.63 -30.03
CA ASP A 479 -33.81 13.53 -29.80
C ASP A 479 -33.12 12.47 -30.69
N ALA A 480 -33.89 11.49 -31.20
CA ALA A 480 -33.35 10.25 -31.76
C ALA A 480 -33.49 10.09 -33.28
N ASP A 481 -34.28 10.92 -33.96
CA ASP A 481 -34.55 10.78 -35.39
C ASP A 481 -34.57 12.14 -36.11
N ASP A 482 -34.15 12.17 -37.38
CA ASP A 482 -34.29 13.31 -38.32
C ASP A 482 -35.78 13.54 -38.72
N ARG A 483 -36.73 13.30 -37.80
CA ARG A 483 -38.15 13.56 -38.03
C ARG A 483 -38.39 15.06 -37.99
N GLU A 484 -39.23 15.53 -38.90
CA GLU A 484 -39.73 16.91 -38.89
C GLU A 484 -40.53 17.17 -37.60
N ASP A 485 -40.49 18.41 -37.15
CA ASP A 485 -41.19 18.90 -35.96
C ASP A 485 -42.69 18.52 -36.02
N GLU A 486 -43.20 17.92 -34.95
CA GLU A 486 -44.59 17.44 -34.88
C GLU A 486 -45.38 18.30 -33.90
N TRP A 487 -46.58 18.74 -34.30
CA TRP A 487 -47.54 19.34 -33.39
C TRP A 487 -48.31 18.25 -32.63
N VAL A 488 -48.09 18.19 -31.32
CA VAL A 488 -48.60 17.13 -30.46
C VAL A 488 -49.56 17.73 -29.42
N PRO A 489 -50.78 17.15 -29.23
CA PRO A 489 -51.68 17.58 -28.18
C PRO A 489 -51.13 17.22 -26.80
N LEU A 490 -51.36 18.07 -25.81
CA LEU A 490 -50.87 17.89 -24.43
C LEU A 490 -51.25 16.53 -23.80
N ALA A 491 -52.36 15.92 -24.22
CA ALA A 491 -52.78 14.60 -23.76
C ALA A 491 -51.79 13.47 -24.13
N ARG A 492 -50.94 13.68 -25.14
CA ARG A 492 -49.90 12.74 -25.58
C ARG A 492 -48.54 13.04 -24.95
N ILE A 493 -48.44 13.98 -24.02
CA ILE A 493 -47.17 14.52 -23.53
C ILE A 493 -47.06 14.36 -22.03
N ARG A 494 -45.86 14.04 -21.57
CA ARG A 494 -45.48 14.12 -20.15
C ARG A 494 -44.16 14.88 -20.01
N LEU A 495 -44.08 15.76 -19.01
CA LEU A 495 -42.83 16.46 -18.70
C LEU A 495 -41.80 15.48 -18.14
N ARG A 496 -40.53 15.79 -18.39
CA ARG A 496 -39.38 15.15 -17.79
C ARG A 496 -38.54 16.15 -17.03
N MET A 497 -37.66 15.61 -16.20
CA MET A 497 -36.59 16.38 -15.59
C MET A 497 -35.80 17.14 -16.67
N ASN A 498 -35.37 18.35 -16.32
CA ASN A 498 -34.60 19.22 -17.19
C ASN A 498 -33.37 18.48 -17.79
N THR A 499 -33.15 18.62 -19.10
CA THR A 499 -32.04 17.98 -19.83
C THR A 499 -30.66 18.28 -19.23
N SER A 500 -30.44 19.50 -18.76
CA SER A 500 -29.17 19.90 -18.13
C SER A 500 -28.90 19.13 -16.82
N MET A 501 -29.93 19.02 -15.97
CA MET A 501 -29.86 18.26 -14.71
C MET A 501 -29.76 16.76 -14.97
N LEU A 502 -30.52 16.23 -15.93
CA LEU A 502 -30.45 14.83 -16.34
C LEU A 502 -29.05 14.47 -16.84
N SER A 503 -28.47 15.31 -17.70
CA SER A 503 -27.09 15.16 -18.17
C SER A 503 -26.09 15.17 -17.00
N ALA A 504 -26.23 16.10 -16.03
CA ALA A 504 -25.38 16.13 -14.85
C ALA A 504 -25.49 14.86 -13.98
N PHE A 505 -26.70 14.33 -13.81
CA PHE A 505 -26.97 13.09 -13.09
C PHE A 505 -26.34 11.89 -13.81
N GLU A 506 -26.48 11.81 -15.13
CA GLU A 506 -25.88 10.76 -15.95
C GLU A 506 -24.36 10.83 -15.95
N ASP A 507 -23.77 12.02 -16.10
CA ASP A 507 -22.33 12.27 -16.02
C ASP A 507 -21.76 11.77 -14.70
N LEU A 508 -22.41 12.11 -13.59
CA LEU A 508 -21.99 11.69 -12.27
C LEU A 508 -22.18 10.18 -12.07
N THR A 509 -23.29 9.63 -12.55
CA THR A 509 -23.59 8.19 -12.50
C THR A 509 -22.58 7.36 -13.29
N VAL A 510 -22.24 7.78 -14.51
CA VAL A 510 -21.18 7.19 -15.34
C VAL A 510 -19.85 7.23 -14.61
N SER A 511 -19.49 8.38 -14.02
CA SER A 511 -18.27 8.52 -13.23
C SER A 511 -18.22 7.54 -12.05
N CYS A 512 -19.33 7.37 -11.32
CA CYS A 512 -19.44 6.45 -10.20
C CYS A 512 -19.34 4.99 -10.66
N PHE A 513 -20.05 4.57 -11.72
CA PHE A 513 -19.91 3.22 -12.29
C PHE A 513 -18.48 2.92 -12.74
N MET A 514 -17.82 3.87 -13.39
CA MET A 514 -16.42 3.72 -13.81
C MET A 514 -15.49 3.50 -12.62
N ASN A 515 -15.64 4.27 -11.55
CA ASN A 515 -14.81 4.13 -10.36
C ASN A 515 -15.13 2.85 -9.56
N MET A 516 -16.41 2.48 -9.50
CA MET A 516 -16.86 1.23 -8.88
C MET A 516 -16.30 0.02 -9.64
N GLY A 517 -16.34 0.02 -10.98
CA GLY A 517 -15.75 -1.04 -11.81
C GLY A 517 -14.24 -1.17 -11.67
N LYS A 518 -13.52 -0.05 -11.52
CA LYS A 518 -12.08 -0.06 -11.18
C LYS A 518 -11.83 -0.65 -9.79
N ALA A 519 -12.69 -0.36 -8.81
CA ALA A 519 -12.56 -0.88 -7.45
C ALA A 519 -12.78 -2.40 -7.42
N PHE A 520 -13.82 -2.88 -8.12
CA PHE A 520 -14.03 -4.31 -8.34
C PHE A 520 -12.85 -4.98 -9.04
N SER A 521 -12.32 -4.37 -10.11
CA SER A 521 -11.13 -4.88 -10.80
C SER A 521 -9.91 -5.00 -9.89
N ALA A 522 -9.71 -4.03 -8.98
CA ALA A 522 -8.63 -4.04 -8.01
C ALA A 522 -8.80 -5.13 -6.92
N LEU A 523 -10.03 -5.50 -6.61
CA LEU A 523 -10.37 -6.65 -5.75
C LEU A 523 -10.30 -8.00 -6.49
N GLY A 524 -9.97 -7.99 -7.79
CA GLY A 524 -9.99 -9.17 -8.64
C GLY A 524 -11.39 -9.62 -9.07
N ASP A 525 -12.42 -8.80 -8.79
CA ASP A 525 -13.81 -9.07 -9.11
C ASP A 525 -14.21 -8.63 -10.52
N HIS A 526 -13.68 -9.36 -11.49
CA HIS A 526 -13.78 -8.98 -12.89
C HIS A 526 -15.20 -9.08 -13.45
N ASP A 527 -16.04 -10.01 -12.96
CA ASP A 527 -17.44 -10.12 -13.38
C ASP A 527 -18.25 -8.86 -13.01
N GLN A 528 -18.16 -8.45 -11.73
CA GLN A 528 -18.80 -7.22 -11.25
C GLN A 528 -18.21 -5.96 -11.91
N ALA A 529 -16.91 -5.96 -12.21
CA ALA A 529 -16.29 -4.89 -12.96
C ALA A 529 -16.88 -4.76 -14.37
N VAL A 530 -17.06 -5.89 -15.08
CA VAL A 530 -17.69 -5.91 -16.42
C VAL A 530 -19.11 -5.36 -16.38
N GLN A 531 -19.90 -5.71 -15.36
CA GLN A 531 -21.25 -5.17 -15.18
C GLN A 531 -21.23 -3.65 -14.99
N CYS A 532 -20.36 -3.14 -14.12
CA CYS A 532 -20.21 -1.70 -13.89
C CYS A 532 -19.82 -0.94 -15.18
N PHE A 533 -18.85 -1.43 -15.92
CA PHE A 533 -18.45 -0.79 -17.18
C PHE A 533 -19.53 -0.90 -18.25
N SER A 534 -20.33 -1.97 -18.25
CA SER A 534 -21.46 -2.12 -19.16
C SER A 534 -22.58 -1.12 -18.86
N HIS A 535 -22.88 -0.86 -17.59
CA HIS A 535 -23.80 0.22 -17.21
C HIS A 535 -23.29 1.61 -17.62
N ALA A 536 -22.01 1.89 -17.42
CA ALA A 536 -21.39 3.15 -17.88
C ALA A 536 -21.45 3.30 -19.41
N LEU A 537 -21.32 2.20 -20.16
CA LEU A 537 -21.46 2.20 -21.62
C LEU A 537 -22.89 2.40 -22.08
N ALA A 538 -23.87 1.77 -21.42
CA ALA A 538 -25.29 1.92 -21.74
C ALA A 538 -25.73 3.39 -21.66
N LEU A 539 -25.31 4.10 -20.61
CA LEU A 539 -25.57 5.54 -20.41
C LEU A 539 -24.87 6.46 -21.44
N ARG A 540 -23.98 5.92 -22.28
CA ARG A 540 -23.22 6.67 -23.30
C ARG A 540 -23.36 6.10 -24.70
N GLY A 541 -24.45 5.36 -24.96
CA GLY A 541 -24.72 4.75 -26.26
C GLY A 541 -23.59 3.81 -26.74
N GLY A 542 -22.82 3.22 -25.84
CA GLY A 542 -21.75 2.26 -26.15
C GLY A 542 -20.44 2.86 -26.68
N THR A 543 -20.26 4.17 -26.68
CA THR A 543 -19.10 4.84 -27.30
C THR A 543 -17.98 5.25 -26.33
N LEU A 544 -18.19 5.07 -25.02
CA LEU A 544 -17.26 5.52 -23.99
C LEU A 544 -15.94 4.72 -24.01
N VAL A 545 -14.90 5.28 -24.63
CA VAL A 545 -13.57 4.66 -24.84
C VAL A 545 -12.99 4.06 -23.56
N ALA A 546 -13.00 4.81 -22.45
CA ALA A 546 -12.42 4.35 -21.20
C ALA A 546 -13.15 3.10 -20.67
N ALA A 547 -14.48 3.05 -20.78
CA ALA A 547 -15.28 1.93 -20.32
C ALA A 547 -15.04 0.68 -21.21
N LEU A 548 -14.96 0.85 -22.53
CA LEU A 548 -14.57 -0.23 -23.45
C LEU A 548 -13.19 -0.79 -23.11
N TYR A 549 -12.21 0.08 -22.88
CA TYR A 549 -10.87 -0.35 -22.48
C TYR A 549 -10.88 -1.16 -21.17
N TYR A 550 -11.49 -0.64 -20.11
CA TYR A 550 -11.46 -1.34 -18.82
C TYR A 550 -12.32 -2.62 -18.83
N ARG A 551 -13.46 -2.63 -19.54
CA ARG A 551 -14.25 -3.86 -19.73
C ARG A 551 -13.48 -4.91 -20.51
N GLY A 552 -12.77 -4.51 -21.56
CA GLY A 552 -11.88 -5.39 -22.33
C GLY A 552 -10.77 -6.00 -21.45
N VAL A 553 -10.12 -5.19 -20.60
CA VAL A 553 -9.11 -5.68 -19.64
C VAL A 553 -9.71 -6.64 -18.60
N ALA A 554 -10.92 -6.37 -18.11
CA ALA A 554 -11.61 -7.26 -17.18
C ALA A 554 -11.98 -8.60 -17.86
N ASN A 555 -12.48 -8.57 -19.10
CA ASN A 555 -12.75 -9.77 -19.91
C ASN A 555 -11.48 -10.58 -20.18
N MET A 556 -10.32 -9.93 -20.41
CA MET A 556 -9.05 -10.63 -20.50
C MET A 556 -8.71 -11.41 -19.22
N ALA A 557 -8.99 -10.82 -18.05
CA ALA A 557 -8.74 -11.45 -16.76
C ALA A 557 -9.72 -12.60 -16.48
N LEU A 558 -10.94 -12.54 -17.02
CA LEU A 558 -11.92 -13.64 -17.05
C LEU A 558 -11.61 -14.72 -18.10
N HIS A 559 -10.56 -14.54 -18.92
CA HIS A 559 -10.24 -15.38 -20.07
C HIS A 559 -11.30 -15.42 -21.18
N ASP A 560 -12.26 -14.50 -21.20
CA ASP A 560 -13.13 -14.24 -22.35
C ASP A 560 -12.37 -13.39 -23.38
N LEU A 561 -11.52 -14.07 -24.14
CA LEU A 561 -10.64 -13.43 -25.13
C LEU A 561 -11.43 -12.82 -26.30
N THR A 562 -12.61 -13.36 -26.59
CA THR A 562 -13.51 -12.89 -27.66
C THR A 562 -14.13 -11.54 -27.32
N ALA A 563 -14.76 -11.42 -26.14
CA ALA A 563 -15.32 -10.16 -25.69
C ALA A 563 -14.22 -9.11 -25.47
N ALA A 564 -13.07 -9.53 -24.92
CA ALA A 564 -11.91 -8.65 -24.77
C ALA A 564 -11.40 -8.10 -26.10
N GLN A 565 -11.32 -8.95 -27.14
CA GLN A 565 -10.89 -8.52 -28.47
C GLN A 565 -11.83 -7.47 -29.05
N GLN A 566 -13.15 -7.71 -28.95
CA GLN A 566 -14.16 -6.79 -29.47
C GLN A 566 -14.09 -5.43 -28.76
N ASP A 567 -14.04 -5.43 -27.44
CA ASP A 567 -13.99 -4.21 -26.63
C ASP A 567 -12.72 -3.38 -26.90
N LEU A 568 -11.55 -4.02 -26.95
CA LEU A 568 -10.29 -3.34 -27.23
C LEU A 568 -10.21 -2.83 -28.67
N TRP A 569 -10.81 -3.54 -29.63
CA TRP A 569 -10.91 -3.08 -31.01
C TRP A 569 -11.82 -1.86 -31.11
N ASN A 570 -13.02 -1.93 -30.53
CA ASN A 570 -13.98 -0.80 -30.47
C ASN A 570 -13.32 0.43 -29.81
N ALA A 571 -12.64 0.25 -28.68
CA ALA A 571 -11.95 1.33 -27.98
C ALA A 571 -10.90 2.02 -28.87
N ASN A 572 -10.11 1.23 -29.62
CA ASN A 572 -9.10 1.78 -30.52
C ASN A 572 -9.72 2.51 -31.72
N GLN A 573 -10.82 2.01 -32.30
CA GLN A 573 -11.51 2.71 -33.38
C GLN A 573 -12.05 4.06 -32.91
N GLN A 574 -12.73 4.09 -31.76
CA GLN A 574 -13.26 5.32 -31.18
C GLN A 574 -12.15 6.35 -30.89
N CYS A 575 -10.98 5.92 -30.39
CA CYS A 575 -9.82 6.81 -30.26
C CYS A 575 -9.36 7.40 -31.62
N ARG A 576 -9.40 6.62 -32.70
CA ARG A 576 -8.99 7.09 -34.03
C ARG A 576 -9.99 8.12 -34.57
N ASP A 577 -11.28 7.89 -34.37
CA ASP A 577 -12.32 8.78 -34.87
C ASP A 577 -12.38 10.08 -34.07
N GLN A 578 -12.17 10.03 -32.74
CA GLN A 578 -11.96 11.22 -31.90
C GLN A 578 -10.74 12.04 -32.34
N ARG A 579 -9.66 11.41 -32.81
CA ARG A 579 -8.46 12.12 -33.29
C ARG A 579 -8.69 12.81 -34.63
N LYS A 580 -9.46 12.18 -35.54
CA LYS A 580 -9.82 12.78 -36.84
C LYS A 580 -10.70 14.03 -36.63
N SER A 581 -11.73 13.93 -35.79
CA SER A 581 -12.59 15.07 -35.45
C SER A 581 -11.85 16.18 -34.70
N SER A 582 -10.87 15.85 -33.85
CA SER A 582 -10.05 16.86 -33.16
C SER A 582 -9.06 17.60 -34.08
N SER A 583 -8.77 17.08 -35.28
CA SER A 583 -7.83 17.71 -36.21
C SER A 583 -8.40 18.94 -36.94
N SER A 584 -9.71 19.19 -36.82
CA SER A 584 -10.41 20.38 -37.36
C SER A 584 -10.74 21.44 -36.30
N GLY A 585 -10.45 21.21 -35.01
CA GLY A 585 -10.75 22.13 -33.90
C GLY A 585 -9.50 22.83 -33.33
N GLY A 586 -9.55 24.16 -33.17
CA GLY A 586 -8.41 25.04 -32.90
C GLY A 586 -7.56 24.79 -31.63
N SER A 587 -6.49 25.57 -31.49
CA SER A 587 -5.37 25.38 -30.55
C SER A 587 -5.63 25.83 -29.09
N SER A 588 -6.75 25.43 -28.48
CA SER A 588 -7.02 25.73 -27.07
C SER A 588 -6.17 24.86 -26.11
N GLN A 589 -5.87 25.39 -24.93
CA GLN A 589 -5.10 24.71 -23.88
C GLN A 589 -5.86 23.49 -23.29
N THR A 590 -7.20 23.52 -23.26
CA THR A 590 -8.04 22.37 -22.88
C THR A 590 -7.90 21.21 -23.87
N ASN A 591 -7.94 21.52 -25.17
CA ASN A 591 -7.75 20.54 -26.25
C ASN A 591 -6.39 19.83 -26.16
N SER A 592 -5.36 20.52 -25.67
CA SER A 592 -4.02 19.93 -25.49
C SER A 592 -3.97 18.88 -24.37
N ARG A 593 -4.69 19.10 -23.27
CA ARG A 593 -4.76 18.18 -22.12
C ARG A 593 -5.56 16.93 -22.45
N ASP A 594 -6.69 17.09 -23.13
CA ASP A 594 -7.53 15.98 -23.57
C ASP A 594 -6.82 15.15 -24.63
N ALA A 595 -6.13 15.78 -25.58
CA ALA A 595 -5.28 15.07 -26.54
C ALA A 595 -4.17 14.24 -25.85
N LYS A 596 -3.57 14.74 -24.76
CA LYS A 596 -2.58 14.00 -23.98
C LYS A 596 -3.20 12.78 -23.28
N HIS A 597 -4.36 12.96 -22.64
CA HIS A 597 -5.10 11.86 -22.00
C HIS A 597 -5.52 10.78 -23.00
N THR A 598 -6.05 11.17 -24.15
CA THR A 598 -6.46 10.25 -25.23
C THR A 598 -5.27 9.49 -25.80
N ARG A 599 -4.11 10.13 -25.98
CA ARG A 599 -2.87 9.44 -26.40
C ARG A 599 -2.37 8.44 -25.36
N ALA A 600 -2.40 8.81 -24.08
CA ALA A 600 -2.01 7.90 -23.00
C ALA A 600 -2.92 6.67 -22.94
N LEU A 601 -4.25 6.87 -23.07
CA LEU A 601 -5.22 5.78 -23.12
C LEU A 601 -5.03 4.91 -24.36
N GLN A 602 -4.78 5.50 -25.53
CA GLN A 602 -4.48 4.73 -26.74
C GLN A 602 -3.23 3.86 -26.59
N SER A 603 -2.18 4.37 -25.93
CA SER A 603 -0.98 3.58 -25.63
C SER A 603 -1.32 2.37 -24.74
N GLN A 604 -2.17 2.56 -23.72
CA GLN A 604 -2.65 1.48 -22.85
C GLN A 604 -3.49 0.44 -23.61
N ILE A 605 -4.38 0.88 -24.51
CA ILE A 605 -5.19 0.00 -25.37
C ILE A 605 -4.28 -0.86 -26.25
N VAL A 606 -3.28 -0.25 -26.89
CA VAL A 606 -2.32 -0.99 -27.75
C VAL A 606 -1.51 -2.01 -26.92
N ALA A 607 -1.08 -1.64 -25.72
CA ALA A 607 -0.38 -2.55 -24.82
C ALA A 607 -1.27 -3.72 -24.39
N ALA A 608 -2.53 -3.47 -24.03
CA ALA A 608 -3.51 -4.50 -23.70
C ALA A 608 -3.77 -5.44 -24.89
N TYR A 609 -3.89 -4.90 -26.11
CA TYR A 609 -4.09 -5.69 -27.32
C TYR A 609 -2.89 -6.62 -27.61
N LYS A 610 -1.66 -6.14 -27.42
CA LYS A 610 -0.45 -6.98 -27.51
C LYS A 610 -0.47 -8.12 -26.49
N LYS A 611 -0.88 -7.83 -25.25
CA LYS A 611 -1.03 -8.85 -24.20
C LYS A 611 -2.11 -9.87 -24.56
N LEU A 612 -3.24 -9.43 -25.13
CA LEU A 612 -4.30 -10.31 -25.62
C LEU A 612 -3.80 -11.25 -26.72
N GLN A 613 -3.01 -10.74 -27.68
CA GLN A 613 -2.39 -11.56 -28.72
C GLN A 613 -1.47 -12.64 -28.15
N GLN A 614 -0.67 -12.29 -27.13
CA GLN A 614 0.17 -13.25 -26.42
C GLN A 614 -0.68 -14.33 -25.71
N MET A 615 -1.80 -13.94 -25.08
CA MET A 615 -2.73 -14.90 -24.46
C MET A 615 -3.35 -15.85 -25.49
N HIS A 616 -3.77 -15.38 -26.66
CA HIS A 616 -4.23 -16.26 -27.74
C HIS A 616 -3.15 -17.23 -28.23
N ALA A 617 -1.91 -16.75 -28.39
CA ALA A 617 -0.79 -17.60 -28.79
C ALA A 617 -0.51 -18.69 -27.74
N ASN A 618 -0.54 -18.32 -26.46
CA ASN A 618 -0.35 -19.25 -25.35
C ASN A 618 -1.49 -20.27 -25.25
N LYS A 619 -2.75 -19.84 -25.40
CA LYS A 619 -3.91 -20.73 -25.45
C LYS A 619 -3.77 -21.76 -26.58
N LYS A 620 -3.46 -21.33 -27.81
CA LYS A 620 -3.20 -22.23 -28.95
C LYS A 620 -2.07 -23.24 -28.68
N ARG A 621 -1.00 -22.80 -28.01
CA ARG A 621 0.12 -23.69 -27.62
C ARG A 621 -0.29 -24.73 -26.58
N LEU A 622 -1.07 -24.33 -25.57
CA LEU A 622 -1.62 -25.21 -24.55
C LEU A 622 -2.59 -26.23 -25.15
N ASP A 623 -3.54 -25.79 -25.98
CA ASP A 623 -4.50 -26.65 -26.67
C ASP A 623 -3.77 -27.68 -27.55
N LYS A 624 -2.72 -27.26 -28.28
CA LYS A 624 -1.87 -28.18 -29.05
C LYS A 624 -1.15 -29.20 -28.18
N LYS A 625 -0.68 -28.80 -26.98
CA LYS A 625 -0.02 -29.70 -26.03
C LYS A 625 -1.01 -30.70 -25.43
N LEU A 626 -2.20 -30.24 -25.05
CA LEU A 626 -3.29 -31.08 -24.55
C LEU A 626 -3.72 -32.10 -25.60
N MET A 627 -3.95 -31.68 -26.85
CA MET A 627 -4.29 -32.60 -27.94
C MET A 627 -3.20 -33.66 -28.15
N LYS A 628 -1.92 -33.29 -28.12
CA LYS A 628 -0.82 -34.27 -28.20
C LYS A 628 -0.83 -35.27 -27.05
N GLN A 629 -1.08 -34.80 -25.82
CA GLN A 629 -1.18 -35.67 -24.64
C GLN A 629 -2.40 -36.59 -24.71
N MET A 630 -3.55 -36.07 -25.15
CA MET A 630 -4.76 -36.87 -25.37
C MET A 630 -4.54 -37.93 -26.43
N VAL A 631 -3.95 -37.57 -27.58
CA VAL A 631 -3.61 -38.54 -28.63
C VAL A 631 -2.63 -39.59 -28.11
N SER A 632 -1.59 -39.18 -27.38
CA SER A 632 -0.64 -40.11 -26.74
C SER A 632 -1.32 -41.04 -25.73
N TYR A 633 -2.29 -40.55 -24.95
CA TYR A 633 -3.04 -41.37 -24.01
C TYR A 633 -3.98 -42.35 -24.74
N LEU A 634 -4.68 -41.89 -25.78
CA LEU A 634 -5.51 -42.76 -26.62
C LEU A 634 -4.69 -43.88 -27.26
N THR A 635 -3.45 -43.61 -27.67
CA THR A 635 -2.54 -44.66 -28.18
C THR A 635 -2.08 -45.66 -27.13
N THR A 636 -2.30 -45.44 -25.83
CA THR A 636 -1.93 -46.38 -24.75
C THR A 636 -3.07 -47.29 -24.29
N ILE A 637 -4.29 -47.13 -24.82
CA ILE A 637 -5.45 -47.96 -24.48
C ILE A 637 -5.50 -49.16 -25.46
N PRO A 638 -5.25 -50.41 -25.03
CA PRO A 638 -5.36 -51.58 -25.88
C PRO A 638 -6.84 -51.82 -26.22
N GLY A 639 -7.18 -51.84 -27.52
CA GLY A 639 -8.55 -52.02 -28.02
C GLY A 639 -9.10 -50.85 -28.86
N LEU A 640 -8.45 -49.69 -28.87
CA LEU A 640 -8.76 -48.56 -29.77
C LEU A 640 -7.83 -48.48 -30.99
N GLN A 641 -6.92 -49.44 -31.14
CA GLN A 641 -5.94 -49.51 -32.25
C GLN A 641 -6.38 -50.45 -33.39
N GLU A 642 -7.49 -51.18 -33.25
CA GLU A 642 -7.93 -52.24 -34.18
C GLU A 642 -9.29 -51.99 -34.86
N GLU A 643 -9.78 -50.74 -34.90
CA GLU A 643 -10.88 -50.34 -35.81
C GLU A 643 -10.44 -49.29 -36.83
#